data_AF-A0A9E0LLT1-F1
#
_entry.id   AF-A0A9E0LLT1-F1
#
_cell.length_a   1.000
_cell.length_b   1.000
_cell.length_c   1.000
_cell.angle_alpha   90.00
_cell.angle_beta   90.00
_cell.angle_gamma   90.00
#
_symmetry.space_group_name_H-M   'P 1'
#
loop_
_entity.id
_entity.type
_entity.pdbx_description
1 polymer ?
#
loop_
_entity_poly.entity_id
_entity_poly.type
_entity_poly.pdbx_seq_one_letter_code
_entity_poly.pdbx_strand_id
1 'polypeptide(L)'
;MADSKTKVSSGKRSTRIAGKAPDKNQAKAIRDHLCQADRKLAKIIEQVGPFTLSIDEMQSSYGALAESIVYQQITGKAAQSICNKIMSNFKSSVFPSPKQILAVDIEALRACGLSRGKAMALQDLALKTLEGVVPEIDEMHTLSDEELLKRLTEVRGIGPWTVQMLLMFRLGRLDVLPSTDYGVRKGYALTYYGKNRAQSEDLPKPAEIVERAERWRPYRSAASWYLWRSLEIDKVTVVKTAKAAKNPTAKAKAETKSKKALATSLALLTSLTAFFSTLTALAMSVGFAAPAQAQNRQVRDYNSDPDDEEDDAPRRPVKAPPKLSVPAYVTYWSHDALGYHPSMALTIENVSDVSLLGEVIQLQAHFRLMSEGILTVYRWQTRLDTISSKQQVNTIAHSKRPFELPIDPAEWPMIECKVICKIGDASSEETQNLVVARIEPVAMSDEDARSQLNSQLGRNRLAKAKIEQGTKKFEAEHAAAHKHSHPSLPTPPLKPLKAPVAKTLTSSNSQFAQSGQHLQPSPPTQPLKPLTAVANTLGGSFSAGNNNNINNNNNVEQFLTKSNLPGLGDDFYHFEKALGMPTATETKDKNWIWANYKKHPQVHIIAGSKGRTGKADVVVCAISQDSGLSDTQFTNFAKALAGKFKAEKASATEHSVRYTGAGRIELVNLTSQSLRSVYFTSSDSGQKVAVIAVSRLPGSVSELLKEEGQRSELLRFVLGGLGEASEQSSPND
;
A
#
# COMPACT_ATOMS: atom_id res chain seq x y z
N MET A 1 14.37 72.95 -24.13
CA MET A 1 14.40 71.93 -23.06
C MET A 1 15.13 70.73 -23.64
N ALA A 2 16.40 70.61 -23.27
CA ALA A 2 17.36 69.67 -23.83
C ALA A 2 17.62 68.51 -22.86
N ASP A 3 17.97 67.37 -23.48
CA ASP A 3 18.66 66.17 -23.00
C ASP A 3 19.27 66.13 -21.58
N SER A 4 19.10 64.99 -20.90
CA SER A 4 20.20 64.28 -20.22
C SER A 4 19.79 62.93 -19.61
N LYS A 5 20.31 61.85 -20.22
CA LYS A 5 20.97 60.66 -19.62
C LYS A 5 20.47 60.14 -18.26
N THR A 6 20.13 58.84 -18.20
CA THR A 6 20.82 57.95 -17.25
C THR A 6 21.00 56.54 -17.82
N LYS A 7 22.27 56.10 -17.85
CA LYS A 7 22.75 54.77 -18.24
C LYS A 7 22.17 53.68 -17.34
N VAL A 8 21.65 52.61 -17.94
CA VAL A 8 21.47 51.32 -17.27
C VAL A 8 22.88 50.71 -17.09
N SER A 9 23.40 50.78 -15.87
CA SER A 9 24.65 50.12 -15.51
C SER A 9 24.43 48.61 -15.36
N SER A 10 25.23 47.84 -16.09
CA SER A 10 25.43 46.40 -15.93
C SER A 10 25.81 46.06 -14.48
N GLY A 11 24.82 45.68 -13.67
CA GLY A 11 25.02 45.09 -12.35
C GLY A 11 25.39 43.62 -12.50
N LYS A 12 26.60 43.28 -12.07
CA LYS A 12 27.18 41.93 -12.04
C LYS A 12 26.16 40.87 -11.61
N ARG A 13 26.04 39.79 -12.41
CA ARG A 13 25.44 38.52 -11.99
C ARG A 13 25.99 38.15 -10.61
N SER A 14 25.11 38.18 -9.61
CA SER A 14 25.39 37.65 -8.28
C SER A 14 25.81 36.19 -8.44
N THR A 15 27.03 35.90 -8.01
CA THR A 15 27.67 34.59 -8.09
C THR A 15 26.90 33.56 -7.26
N ARG A 16 26.47 32.47 -7.90
CA ARG A 16 25.94 31.23 -7.31
C ARG A 16 26.62 30.87 -5.99
N ILE A 17 25.86 30.79 -4.90
CA ILE A 17 26.30 30.13 -3.67
C ILE A 17 25.59 28.79 -3.58
N ALA A 18 26.20 27.76 -4.16
CA ALA A 18 25.93 26.37 -3.76
C ALA A 18 26.42 26.19 -2.31
N GLY A 19 25.71 25.41 -1.49
CA GLY A 19 26.14 25.05 -0.15
C GLY A 19 27.51 24.38 -0.21
N LYS A 20 28.57 25.05 0.23
CA LYS A 20 29.93 24.50 0.22
C LYS A 20 30.18 23.72 1.50
N ALA A 21 30.86 22.58 1.37
CA ALA A 21 31.33 21.84 2.53
C ALA A 21 32.21 22.75 3.40
N PRO A 22 32.21 22.58 4.73
CA PRO A 22 32.97 23.45 5.60
C PRO A 22 34.45 23.41 5.25
N ASP A 23 35.07 24.58 5.07
CA ASP A 23 36.51 24.64 4.90
C ASP A 23 37.24 24.25 6.20
N LYS A 24 38.57 24.11 6.13
CA LYS A 24 39.37 23.69 7.30
C LYS A 24 39.23 24.64 8.50
N ASN A 25 39.05 25.93 8.26
CA ASN A 25 38.92 26.93 9.32
C ASN A 25 37.53 26.86 9.95
N GLN A 26 36.49 26.72 9.14
CA GLN A 26 35.11 26.54 9.61
C GLN A 26 34.94 25.22 10.37
N ALA A 27 35.52 24.12 9.88
CA ALA A 27 35.52 22.83 10.58
C ALA A 27 36.22 22.91 11.95
N LYS A 28 37.32 23.67 12.05
CA LYS A 28 38.00 23.94 13.32
C LYS A 28 37.13 24.76 14.27
N ALA A 29 36.51 25.84 13.78
CA ALA A 29 35.61 26.68 14.58
C ALA A 29 34.40 25.90 15.12
N ILE A 30 33.78 25.07 14.27
CA ILE A 30 32.69 24.14 14.65
C ILE A 30 33.16 23.22 15.78
N ARG A 31 34.33 22.60 15.60
CA ARG A 31 34.92 21.69 16.59
C ARG A 31 35.11 22.39 17.94
N ASP A 32 35.75 23.55 17.92
CA ASP A 32 36.11 24.28 19.13
C ASP A 32 34.85 24.75 19.88
N HIS A 33 33.84 25.23 19.16
CA HIS A 33 32.53 25.58 19.71
C HIS A 33 31.84 24.38 20.39
N LEU A 34 31.71 23.25 19.69
CA LEU A 34 31.03 22.07 20.24
C LEU A 34 31.78 21.48 21.44
N CYS A 35 33.12 21.49 21.41
CA CYS A 35 33.95 21.05 22.52
C CYS A 35 33.78 21.93 23.78
N GLN A 36 33.61 23.24 23.59
CA GLN A 36 33.36 24.17 24.68
C GLN A 36 31.93 24.00 25.24
N ALA A 37 30.95 23.77 24.37
CA ALA A 37 29.53 23.71 24.74
C ALA A 37 29.12 22.41 25.44
N ASP A 38 29.69 21.25 25.06
CA ASP A 38 29.37 19.97 25.67
C ASP A 38 30.60 19.07 25.86
N ARG A 39 31.03 18.93 27.13
CA ARG A 39 32.21 18.13 27.52
C ARG A 39 32.07 16.63 27.19
N LYS A 40 30.86 16.07 27.18
CA LYS A 40 30.67 14.65 26.80
C LYS A 40 30.80 14.49 25.29
N LEU A 41 30.24 15.42 24.52
CA LEU A 41 30.42 15.46 23.07
C LEU A 41 31.90 15.70 22.68
N ALA A 42 32.63 16.54 23.42
CA ALA A 42 34.05 16.80 23.21
C ALA A 42 34.90 15.53 23.19
N LYS A 43 34.61 14.55 24.07
CA LYS A 43 35.28 13.26 24.11
C LYS A 43 35.06 12.45 22.82
N ILE A 44 33.86 12.50 22.27
CA ILE A 44 33.54 11.86 20.98
C ILE A 44 34.27 12.56 19.85
N ILE A 45 34.27 13.90 19.85
CA ILE A 45 34.96 14.71 18.84
C ILE A 45 36.46 14.38 18.79
N GLU A 46 37.10 14.24 19.95
CA GLU A 46 38.51 13.86 20.04
C GLU A 46 38.79 12.46 19.45
N GLN A 47 37.89 11.50 19.70
CA GLN A 47 38.02 10.13 19.19
C GLN A 47 37.72 10.00 17.69
N VAL A 48 36.74 10.75 17.19
CA VAL A 48 36.32 10.72 15.78
C VAL A 48 37.28 11.53 14.91
N GLY A 49 37.79 12.64 15.41
CA GLY A 49 38.67 13.55 14.67
C GLY A 49 37.92 14.67 13.92
N PRO A 50 38.51 15.21 12.84
CA PRO A 50 37.98 16.37 12.14
C PRO A 50 36.54 16.17 11.61
N PHE A 51 35.77 17.25 11.57
CA PHE A 51 34.45 17.26 10.94
C PHE A 51 34.61 17.22 9.40
N THR A 52 34.20 16.11 8.78
CA THR A 52 34.39 15.86 7.34
C THR A 52 33.09 15.50 6.64
N LEU A 53 31.99 16.17 6.98
CA LEU A 53 30.72 16.01 6.27
C LEU A 53 30.89 16.38 4.79
N SER A 54 30.60 15.44 3.89
CA SER A 54 30.51 15.71 2.45
C SER A 54 29.13 16.24 2.11
N ILE A 55 29.09 17.25 1.24
CA ILE A 55 27.85 17.72 0.62
C ILE A 55 27.82 17.10 -0.78
N ASP A 56 26.77 16.33 -1.06
CA ASP A 56 26.61 15.68 -2.35
C ASP A 56 25.97 16.67 -3.33
N GLU A 57 26.58 16.86 -4.49
CA GLU A 57 26.05 17.75 -5.52
C GLU A 57 24.63 17.33 -5.97
N MET A 58 23.75 18.32 -6.12
CA MET A 58 22.41 18.10 -6.66
C MET A 58 22.37 18.46 -8.14
N GLN A 59 21.97 17.50 -8.97
CA GLN A 59 21.70 17.76 -10.39
C GLN A 59 20.34 18.47 -10.59
N SER A 60 19.35 18.12 -9.77
CA SER A 60 18.07 18.82 -9.63
C SER A 60 17.50 18.56 -8.24
N SER A 61 16.69 19.49 -7.71
CA SER A 61 15.98 19.31 -6.44
C SER A 61 15.05 18.10 -6.49
N TYR A 62 14.29 17.99 -7.58
CA TYR A 62 13.46 16.83 -7.89
C TYR A 62 14.25 15.52 -7.90
N GLY A 63 15.39 15.47 -8.60
CA GLY A 63 16.21 14.27 -8.72
C GLY A 63 16.78 13.82 -7.37
N ALA A 64 17.23 14.76 -6.54
CA ALA A 64 17.73 14.47 -5.20
C ALA A 64 16.64 13.90 -4.28
N LEU A 65 15.43 14.46 -4.34
CA LEU A 65 14.29 13.96 -3.57
C LEU A 65 13.79 12.61 -4.08
N ALA A 66 13.78 12.42 -5.40
CA ALA A 66 13.41 11.15 -6.01
C ALA A 66 14.37 10.04 -5.60
N GLU A 67 15.69 10.29 -5.68
CA GLU A 67 16.72 9.39 -5.19
C GLU A 67 16.52 9.08 -3.70
N SER A 68 16.25 10.10 -2.88
CA SER A 68 15.98 9.92 -1.46
C SER A 68 14.80 8.97 -1.20
N ILE A 69 13.70 9.09 -1.96
CA ILE A 69 12.54 8.17 -1.86
C ILE A 69 12.95 6.74 -2.21
N VAL A 70 13.76 6.57 -3.25
CA VAL A 70 14.25 5.23 -3.66
C VAL A 70 15.12 4.60 -2.57
N TYR A 71 15.98 5.37 -1.92
CA TYR A 71 16.96 4.88 -0.93
C TYR A 71 16.36 4.53 0.46
N GLN A 72 15.13 4.93 0.76
CA GLN A 72 14.50 4.66 2.06
C GLN A 72 14.42 3.15 2.40
N GLN A 73 14.79 2.79 3.63
CA GLN A 73 14.64 1.44 4.21
C GLN A 73 15.32 0.29 3.44
N ILE A 74 16.24 0.57 2.52
CA ILE A 74 16.98 -0.43 1.74
C ILE A 74 18.48 -0.12 1.71
N THR A 75 19.30 -1.11 1.31
CA THR A 75 20.74 -0.89 1.16
C THR A 75 21.03 0.01 -0.04
N GLY A 76 22.11 0.81 0.04
CA GLY A 76 22.50 1.70 -1.06
C GLY A 76 22.75 0.97 -2.39
N LYS A 77 23.30 -0.25 -2.36
CA LYS A 77 23.47 -1.08 -3.57
C LYS A 77 22.13 -1.46 -4.21
N ALA A 78 21.13 -1.82 -3.39
CA ALA A 78 19.80 -2.14 -3.89
C ALA A 78 19.10 -0.91 -4.48
N ALA A 79 19.21 0.23 -3.78
CA ALA A 79 18.65 1.49 -4.25
C ALA A 79 19.27 1.95 -5.57
N GLN A 80 20.60 1.86 -5.69
CA GLN A 80 21.32 2.21 -6.91
C GLN A 80 20.94 1.28 -8.09
N SER A 81 20.75 -0.02 -7.82
CA SER A 81 20.23 -0.96 -8.82
C SER A 81 18.85 -0.55 -9.32
N ILE A 82 17.96 -0.10 -8.43
CA ILE A 82 16.62 0.40 -8.79
C ILE A 82 16.73 1.70 -9.60
N CYS A 83 17.52 2.68 -9.16
CA CYS A 83 17.74 3.92 -9.91
C CYS A 83 18.26 3.63 -11.32
N ASN A 84 19.23 2.72 -11.47
CA ASN A 84 19.76 2.32 -12.77
C ASN A 84 18.69 1.67 -13.66
N LYS A 85 17.84 0.81 -13.10
CA LYS A 85 16.73 0.20 -13.85
C LYS A 85 15.71 1.23 -14.32
N ILE A 86 15.38 2.20 -13.47
CA ILE A 86 14.51 3.33 -13.84
C ILE A 86 15.14 4.10 -14.98
N MET A 87 16.39 4.56 -14.83
CA MET A 87 17.10 5.32 -15.86
C MET A 87 17.19 4.55 -17.19
N SER A 88 17.50 3.26 -17.15
CA SER A 88 17.51 2.39 -18.33
C SER A 88 16.14 2.23 -18.99
N ASN A 89 15.07 2.10 -18.21
CA ASN A 89 13.69 2.02 -18.73
C ASN A 89 13.31 3.28 -19.54
N PHE A 90 13.83 4.44 -19.14
CA PHE A 90 13.63 5.71 -19.84
C PHE A 90 14.75 6.05 -20.84
N LYS A 91 15.71 5.14 -21.07
CA LYS A 91 16.88 5.35 -21.93
C LYS A 91 17.61 6.66 -21.60
N SER A 92 17.74 6.98 -20.32
CA SER A 92 18.30 8.23 -19.81
C SER A 92 19.55 7.95 -18.97
N SER A 93 20.52 8.86 -19.00
CA SER A 93 21.69 8.85 -18.10
C SER A 93 21.45 9.60 -16.79
N VAL A 94 20.31 10.29 -16.68
CA VAL A 94 19.86 11.02 -15.49
C VAL A 94 18.47 10.54 -15.07
N PHE A 95 18.08 10.84 -13.84
CA PHE A 95 16.74 10.49 -13.35
C PHE A 95 15.65 11.10 -14.27
N PRO A 96 14.62 10.33 -14.67
CA PRO A 96 13.61 10.81 -15.64
C PRO A 96 12.89 12.06 -15.14
N SER A 97 12.56 12.98 -16.02
CA SER A 97 11.85 14.22 -15.66
C SER A 97 10.47 13.96 -15.03
N PRO A 98 9.90 14.93 -14.29
CA PRO A 98 8.55 14.79 -13.72
C PRO A 98 7.49 14.40 -14.75
N LYS A 99 7.52 14.99 -15.95
CA LYS A 99 6.58 14.66 -17.04
C LYS A 99 6.73 13.21 -17.50
N GLN A 100 7.96 12.69 -17.57
CA GLN A 100 8.22 11.30 -17.97
C GLN A 100 7.74 10.31 -16.90
N ILE A 101 7.94 10.62 -15.62
CA ILE A 101 7.45 9.78 -14.51
C ILE A 101 5.91 9.76 -14.45
N LEU A 102 5.25 10.87 -14.78
CA LEU A 102 3.78 10.93 -14.84
C LEU A 102 3.19 10.24 -16.09
N ALA A 103 3.97 10.12 -17.16
CA ALA A 103 3.54 9.46 -18.40
C ALA A 103 3.54 7.92 -18.32
N VAL A 104 4.16 7.35 -17.29
CA VAL A 104 4.17 5.90 -17.05
C VAL A 104 3.27 5.53 -15.88
N ASP A 105 2.72 4.31 -15.91
CA ASP A 105 1.93 3.82 -14.81
C ASP A 105 2.80 3.38 -13.61
N ILE A 106 2.15 3.21 -12.46
CA ILE A 106 2.80 2.77 -11.23
C ILE A 106 3.45 1.39 -11.43
N GLU A 107 2.88 0.51 -12.25
CA GLU A 107 3.40 -0.85 -12.42
C GLU A 107 4.69 -0.89 -13.26
N ALA A 108 4.86 -0.01 -14.25
CA ALA A 108 6.12 0.17 -14.96
C ALA A 108 7.26 0.63 -14.01
N LEU A 109 6.95 1.56 -13.10
CA LEU A 109 7.88 1.97 -12.04
C LEU A 109 8.19 0.81 -11.09
N ARG A 110 7.20 -0.03 -10.77
CA ARG A 110 7.39 -1.22 -9.92
C ARG A 110 8.21 -2.30 -10.60
N ALA A 111 8.09 -2.48 -11.92
CA ALA A 111 8.93 -3.40 -12.69
C ALA A 111 10.42 -3.04 -12.60
N CYS A 112 10.74 -1.76 -12.35
CA CYS A 112 12.11 -1.31 -12.08
C CYS A 112 12.61 -1.68 -10.67
N GLY A 113 11.77 -2.27 -9.81
CA GLY A 113 12.09 -2.72 -8.45
C GLY A 113 11.56 -1.82 -7.33
N LEU A 114 10.72 -0.84 -7.65
CA LEU A 114 10.08 0.01 -6.63
C LEU A 114 8.93 -0.72 -5.93
N SER A 115 8.77 -0.45 -4.62
CA SER A 115 7.52 -0.78 -3.94
C SER A 115 6.38 0.10 -4.46
N ARG A 116 5.13 -0.34 -4.32
CA ARG A 116 3.97 0.46 -4.75
C ARG A 116 3.93 1.81 -4.04
N GLY A 117 4.23 1.83 -2.74
CA GLY A 117 4.32 3.07 -1.96
C GLY A 117 5.35 4.07 -2.51
N LYS A 118 6.55 3.58 -2.88
CA LYS A 118 7.61 4.42 -3.47
C LYS A 118 7.27 4.88 -4.89
N ALA A 119 6.66 4.02 -5.71
CA ALA A 119 6.20 4.41 -7.04
C ALA A 119 5.13 5.52 -6.97
N MET A 120 4.17 5.40 -6.04
CA MET A 120 3.19 6.46 -5.77
C MET A 120 3.83 7.74 -5.24
N ALA A 121 4.81 7.62 -4.35
CA ALA A 121 5.57 8.76 -3.84
C ALA A 121 6.35 9.49 -4.95
N LEU A 122 6.94 8.76 -5.90
CA LEU A 122 7.63 9.36 -7.05
C LEU A 122 6.67 10.06 -8.03
N GLN A 123 5.49 9.49 -8.27
CA GLN A 123 4.46 10.16 -9.09
C GLN A 123 3.92 11.42 -8.39
N ASP A 124 3.67 11.36 -7.08
CA ASP A 124 3.24 12.52 -6.31
C ASP A 124 4.33 13.61 -6.24
N LEU A 125 5.59 13.22 -6.06
CA LEU A 125 6.74 14.12 -6.16
C LEU A 125 6.80 14.79 -7.54
N ALA A 126 6.62 14.01 -8.61
CA ALA A 126 6.62 14.54 -9.98
C ALA A 126 5.47 15.55 -10.20
N LEU A 127 4.26 15.23 -9.74
CA LEU A 127 3.11 16.13 -9.80
C LEU A 127 3.39 17.44 -9.06
N LYS A 128 3.80 17.35 -7.79
CA LYS A 128 4.10 18.50 -6.94
C LYS A 128 5.28 19.34 -7.43
N THR A 129 6.21 18.73 -8.16
CA THR A 129 7.27 19.48 -8.85
C THR A 129 6.71 20.32 -9.98
N LEU A 130 5.78 19.78 -10.78
CA LEU A 130 5.13 20.54 -11.85
C LEU A 130 4.17 21.62 -11.33
N GLU A 131 3.62 21.43 -10.13
CA GLU A 131 2.77 22.41 -9.43
C GLU A 131 3.58 23.51 -8.73
N GLY A 132 4.92 23.42 -8.71
CA GLY A 132 5.80 24.40 -8.06
C GLY A 132 5.91 24.25 -6.53
N VAL A 133 5.40 23.17 -5.95
CA VAL A 133 5.57 22.86 -4.51
C VAL A 133 7.01 22.50 -4.20
N VAL A 134 7.69 21.78 -5.11
CA VAL A 134 9.12 21.47 -4.99
C VAL A 134 9.92 22.63 -5.61
N PRO A 135 10.62 23.44 -4.79
CA PRO A 135 11.41 24.56 -5.28
C PRO A 135 12.61 24.10 -6.12
N GLU A 136 13.06 24.94 -7.04
CA GLU A 136 14.31 24.75 -7.76
C GLU A 136 15.52 24.90 -6.82
N ILE A 137 16.70 24.40 -7.22
CA ILE A 137 17.90 24.41 -6.37
C ILE A 137 18.24 25.83 -5.88
N ASP A 138 18.19 26.82 -6.76
CA ASP A 138 18.53 28.20 -6.42
C ASP A 138 17.55 28.78 -5.37
N GLU A 139 16.26 28.45 -5.48
CA GLU A 139 15.24 28.85 -4.50
C GLU A 139 15.47 28.13 -3.16
N MET A 140 15.80 26.83 -3.17
CA MET A 140 16.10 26.05 -1.96
C MET A 140 17.22 26.67 -1.11
N HIS A 141 18.23 27.30 -1.74
CA HIS A 141 19.29 27.97 -0.99
C HIS A 141 18.80 29.25 -0.28
N THR A 142 17.75 29.89 -0.78
CA THR A 142 17.19 31.13 -0.22
C THR A 142 16.11 30.90 0.84
N LEU A 143 15.38 29.78 0.75
CA LEU A 143 14.30 29.46 1.68
C LEU A 143 14.83 29.05 3.07
N SER A 144 14.04 29.36 4.10
CA SER A 144 14.29 28.90 5.46
C SER A 144 14.11 27.38 5.59
N ASP A 145 14.72 26.81 6.64
CA ASP A 145 14.61 25.38 6.94
C ASP A 145 13.14 25.01 7.25
N GLU A 146 12.39 25.89 7.94
CA GLU A 146 10.97 25.72 8.25
C GLU A 146 10.07 25.75 7.00
N GLU A 147 10.34 26.65 6.05
CA GLU A 147 9.60 26.72 4.78
C GLU A 147 9.85 25.47 3.93
N LEU A 148 11.10 25.02 3.83
CA LEU A 148 11.44 23.78 3.12
C LEU A 148 10.80 22.57 3.79
N LEU A 149 10.80 22.51 5.12
CA LEU A 149 10.12 21.45 5.87
C LEU A 149 8.62 21.43 5.56
N LYS A 150 7.96 22.59 5.62
CA LYS A 150 6.52 22.71 5.36
C LYS A 150 6.18 22.29 3.92
N ARG A 151 6.84 22.87 2.91
CA ARG A 151 6.55 22.58 1.50
C ARG A 151 6.83 21.12 1.13
N LEU A 152 8.00 20.60 1.50
CA LEU A 152 8.43 19.28 1.04
C LEU A 152 7.70 18.13 1.75
N THR A 153 7.19 18.34 2.97
CA THR A 153 6.40 17.32 3.68
C THR A 153 4.96 17.17 3.16
N GLU A 154 4.51 18.05 2.27
CA GLU A 154 3.27 17.85 1.51
C GLU A 154 3.41 16.68 0.52
N VAL A 155 4.64 16.36 0.10
CA VAL A 155 4.93 15.25 -0.81
C VAL A 155 4.80 13.92 -0.08
N ARG A 156 3.98 13.02 -0.64
CA ARG A 156 3.78 11.66 -0.15
C ARG A 156 5.13 10.95 -0.03
N GLY A 157 5.41 10.41 1.15
CA GLY A 157 6.63 9.65 1.41
C GLY A 157 7.85 10.50 1.75
N ILE A 158 7.73 11.83 1.79
CA ILE A 158 8.75 12.73 2.32
C ILE A 158 8.29 13.20 3.70
N GLY A 159 8.97 12.69 4.74
CA GLY A 159 8.73 13.11 6.12
C GLY A 159 9.76 14.12 6.60
N PRO A 160 9.59 14.67 7.83
CA PRO A 160 10.52 15.64 8.42
C PRO A 160 11.97 15.18 8.39
N TRP A 161 12.21 13.90 8.72
CA TRP A 161 13.55 13.31 8.68
C TRP A 161 14.18 13.38 7.27
N THR A 162 13.40 13.15 6.21
CA THR A 162 13.91 13.20 4.82
C THR A 162 14.35 14.61 4.45
N VAL A 163 13.54 15.62 4.82
CA VAL A 163 13.90 17.02 4.58
C VAL A 163 15.13 17.41 5.38
N GLN A 164 15.25 16.98 6.64
CA GLN A 164 16.44 17.23 7.45
C GLN A 164 17.71 16.62 6.84
N MET A 165 17.62 15.43 6.24
CA MET A 165 18.75 14.85 5.49
C MET A 165 19.10 15.69 4.26
N LEU A 166 18.10 16.20 3.51
CA LEU A 166 18.33 17.12 2.39
C LEU A 166 19.06 18.39 2.86
N LEU A 167 18.57 19.02 3.94
CA LEU A 167 19.15 20.23 4.51
C LEU A 167 20.62 20.02 4.89
N MET A 168 20.95 18.90 5.53
CA MET A 168 22.32 18.59 5.97
C MET A 168 23.25 18.20 4.83
N PHE A 169 22.87 17.20 4.01
CA PHE A 169 23.78 16.52 3.08
C PHE A 169 23.75 17.09 1.66
N ARG A 170 22.73 17.86 1.30
CA ARG A 170 22.63 18.49 -0.03
C ARG A 170 22.72 20.01 0.02
N LEU A 171 22.11 20.64 1.02
CA LEU A 171 22.13 22.10 1.17
C LEU A 171 23.21 22.62 2.12
N GLY A 172 23.85 21.74 2.91
CA GLY A 172 24.94 22.12 3.81
C GLY A 172 24.51 22.95 5.02
N ARG A 173 23.24 22.91 5.42
CA ARG A 173 22.73 23.64 6.58
C ARG A 173 23.39 23.08 7.85
N LEU A 174 24.04 23.96 8.62
CA LEU A 174 24.86 23.57 9.78
C LEU A 174 24.06 23.45 11.09
N ASP A 175 22.82 23.94 11.14
CA ASP A 175 22.01 23.99 12.36
C ASP A 175 20.76 23.09 12.34
N VAL A 176 20.87 21.88 11.79
CA VAL A 176 19.77 20.91 11.69
C VAL A 176 19.94 19.80 12.72
N LEU A 177 18.84 19.43 13.40
CA LEU A 177 18.82 18.35 14.39
C LEU A 177 17.76 17.30 14.03
N PRO A 178 18.14 16.14 13.48
CA PRO A 178 17.22 15.04 13.23
C PRO A 178 17.00 14.22 14.51
N SER A 179 16.28 14.81 15.49
CA SER A 179 16.09 14.24 16.83
C SER A 179 15.30 12.91 16.86
N THR A 180 14.56 12.61 15.80
CA THR A 180 13.85 11.34 15.62
C THR A 180 14.71 10.26 14.94
N ASP A 181 15.88 10.61 14.42
CA ASP A 181 16.78 9.67 13.75
C ASP A 181 17.30 8.62 14.72
N TYR A 182 17.15 7.35 14.34
CA TYR A 182 17.57 6.22 15.18
C TYR A 182 19.07 6.26 15.50
N GLY A 183 19.91 6.60 14.52
CA GLY A 183 21.36 6.71 14.69
C GLY A 183 21.75 7.84 15.64
N VAL A 184 21.12 9.01 15.53
CA VAL A 184 21.32 10.14 16.45
C VAL A 184 20.86 9.78 17.86
N ARG A 185 19.67 9.18 18.01
CA ARG A 185 19.15 8.74 19.32
C ARG A 185 20.07 7.70 19.97
N LYS A 186 20.61 6.77 19.19
CA LYS A 186 21.54 5.74 19.66
C LYS A 186 22.92 6.32 19.99
N GLY A 187 23.45 7.21 19.17
CA GLY A 187 24.71 7.92 19.42
C GLY A 187 24.62 8.80 20.65
N TYR A 188 23.48 9.47 20.84
CA TYR A 188 23.17 10.23 22.05
C TYR A 188 23.15 9.29 23.26
N ALA A 189 22.42 8.17 23.19
CA ALA A 189 22.38 7.18 24.27
C ALA A 189 23.79 6.71 24.65
N LEU A 190 24.62 6.39 23.66
CA LEU A 190 26.01 5.96 23.87
C LEU A 190 26.84 7.06 24.56
N THR A 191 26.71 8.30 24.09
CA THR A 191 27.48 9.44 24.55
C THR A 191 27.11 9.86 25.98
N TYR A 192 25.82 9.85 26.32
CA TYR A 192 25.32 10.42 27.57
C TYR A 192 25.00 9.38 28.65
N TYR A 193 24.61 8.17 28.25
CA TYR A 193 24.16 7.09 29.14
C TYR A 193 25.00 5.81 29.07
N GLY A 194 25.88 5.68 28.08
CA GLY A 194 26.77 4.54 27.90
C GLY A 194 26.16 3.38 27.08
N LYS A 195 26.97 2.32 26.91
CA LYS A 195 26.68 1.20 25.97
C LYS A 195 25.37 0.47 26.26
N ASN A 196 25.07 0.22 27.53
CA ASN A 196 23.86 -0.52 27.92
C ASN A 196 22.59 0.20 27.46
N ARG A 197 22.52 1.52 27.64
CA ARG A 197 21.38 2.32 27.18
C ARG A 197 21.31 2.37 25.65
N ALA A 198 22.45 2.48 24.98
CA ALA A 198 22.51 2.47 23.51
C ALA A 198 22.09 1.13 22.88
N GLN A 199 22.18 0.02 23.62
CA GLN A 199 21.74 -1.30 23.18
C GLN A 199 20.31 -1.64 23.58
N SER A 200 19.72 -0.90 24.51
CA SER A 200 18.33 -1.07 24.92
C SER A 200 17.34 -0.56 23.87
N GLU A 201 16.11 -1.11 23.89
CA GLU A 201 14.99 -0.61 23.06
C GLU A 201 14.48 0.76 23.54
N ASP A 202 14.74 1.11 24.81
CA ASP A 202 14.35 2.37 25.44
C ASP A 202 15.36 3.51 25.15
N LEU A 203 15.46 3.88 23.87
CA LEU A 203 16.30 4.99 23.43
C LEU A 203 15.74 6.36 23.90
N PRO A 204 16.60 7.35 24.22
CA PRO A 204 16.22 8.70 24.62
C PRO A 204 15.14 9.31 23.73
N LYS A 205 14.16 9.99 24.33
CA LYS A 205 13.04 10.60 23.60
C LYS A 205 13.53 11.83 22.80
N PRO A 206 12.94 12.16 21.65
CA PRO A 206 13.37 13.31 20.85
C PRO A 206 13.41 14.63 21.62
N ALA A 207 12.45 14.87 22.53
CA ALA A 207 12.39 16.09 23.35
C ALA A 207 13.65 16.30 24.21
N GLU A 208 14.17 15.22 24.80
CA GLU A 208 15.37 15.25 25.63
C GLU A 208 16.62 15.64 24.80
N ILE A 209 16.69 15.12 23.58
CA ILE A 209 17.78 15.44 22.65
C ILE A 209 17.69 16.90 22.21
N VAL A 210 16.48 17.39 21.90
CA VAL A 210 16.22 18.78 21.53
C VAL A 210 16.67 19.73 22.64
N GLU A 211 16.27 19.47 23.88
CA GLU A 211 16.63 20.30 25.04
C GLU A 211 18.16 20.44 25.19
N ARG A 212 18.90 19.33 25.10
CA ARG A 212 20.37 19.37 25.18
C ARG A 212 20.99 20.06 23.96
N ALA A 213 20.43 19.80 22.78
CA ALA A 213 20.97 20.27 21.51
C ALA A 213 20.94 21.80 21.34
N GLU A 214 20.16 22.52 22.14
CA GLU A 214 20.19 23.98 22.15
C GLU A 214 21.59 24.53 22.46
N ARG A 215 22.41 23.79 23.23
CA ARG A 215 23.81 24.15 23.50
C ARG A 215 24.72 24.01 22.29
N TRP A 216 24.31 23.24 21.29
CA TRP A 216 25.13 22.98 20.10
C TRP A 216 24.86 23.97 18.97
N ARG A 217 23.91 24.89 19.13
CA ARG A 217 23.64 25.93 18.13
C ARG A 217 24.84 26.86 17.97
N PRO A 218 25.22 27.25 16.74
CA PRO A 218 24.50 27.05 15.48
C PRO A 218 24.99 25.82 14.67
N TYR A 219 25.56 24.81 15.33
CA TYR A 219 26.23 23.68 14.70
C TYR A 219 25.60 22.32 15.03
N ARG A 220 24.28 22.26 15.18
CA ARG A 220 23.56 21.01 15.50
C ARG A 220 23.74 19.91 14.43
N SER A 221 23.96 20.27 13.16
CA SER A 221 24.25 19.29 12.10
C SER A 221 25.59 18.60 12.35
N ALA A 222 26.61 19.33 12.80
CA ALA A 222 27.91 18.77 13.12
C ALA A 222 27.85 17.91 14.39
N ALA A 223 27.11 18.34 15.42
CA ALA A 223 26.87 17.51 16.60
C ALA A 223 26.19 16.18 16.23
N SER A 224 25.14 16.23 15.40
CA SER A 224 24.45 15.04 14.88
C SER A 224 25.39 14.10 14.12
N TRP A 225 26.29 14.66 13.31
CA TRP A 225 27.32 13.89 12.61
C TRP A 225 28.27 13.17 13.56
N TYR A 226 28.74 13.84 14.61
CA TYR A 226 29.58 13.21 15.64
C TYR A 226 28.84 12.11 16.40
N LEU A 227 27.54 12.29 16.68
CA LEU A 227 26.71 11.24 17.29
C LEU A 227 26.62 10.00 16.39
N TRP A 228 26.45 10.15 15.07
CA TRP A 228 26.52 9.00 14.15
C TRP A 228 27.90 8.33 14.19
N ARG A 229 28.98 9.10 14.08
CA ARG A 229 30.36 8.58 14.10
C ARG A 229 30.71 7.88 15.41
N SER A 230 30.10 8.27 16.53
CA SER A 230 30.30 7.62 17.84
C SER A 230 30.00 6.12 17.81
N LEU A 231 29.05 5.69 16.97
CA LEU A 231 28.63 4.29 16.82
C LEU A 231 29.66 3.43 16.05
N GLU A 232 30.64 4.05 15.42
CA GLU A 232 31.66 3.39 14.60
C GLU A 232 32.98 3.20 15.36
N ILE A 233 33.19 3.91 16.47
CA ILE A 233 34.44 3.92 17.25
C ILE A 233 34.80 2.51 17.75
N ASP A 234 33.82 1.74 18.24
CA ASP A 234 34.04 0.37 18.74
C ASP A 234 34.40 -0.65 17.64
N LYS A 235 34.01 -0.41 16.39
CA LYS A 235 34.23 -1.35 15.27
C LYS A 235 35.68 -1.33 14.80
N VAL A 236 36.36 -0.20 14.90
CA VAL A 236 37.75 -0.04 14.43
C VAL A 236 38.74 -0.68 15.40
N THR A 237 38.46 -0.62 16.71
CA THR A 237 39.33 -1.18 17.76
C THR A 237 39.31 -2.70 17.76
N VAL A 238 38.12 -3.32 17.62
CA VAL A 238 37.94 -4.79 17.61
C VAL A 238 38.53 -5.42 16.33
N VAL A 239 38.46 -4.74 15.18
CA VAL A 239 39.07 -5.23 13.93
C VAL A 239 40.60 -5.20 13.99
N LYS A 240 41.20 -4.22 14.70
CA LYS A 240 42.67 -4.17 14.90
C LYS A 240 43.17 -5.24 15.87
N THR A 241 42.48 -5.51 16.99
CA THR A 241 42.87 -6.57 17.95
C THR A 241 42.58 -7.97 17.43
N ALA A 242 41.46 -8.20 16.73
CA ALA A 242 41.13 -9.51 16.16
C ALA A 242 42.10 -9.94 15.02
N LYS A 243 42.68 -8.98 14.29
CA LYS A 243 43.68 -9.26 13.25
C LYS A 243 45.08 -9.50 13.83
N ALA A 244 45.41 -8.90 14.97
CA ALA A 244 46.67 -9.11 15.68
C ALA A 244 46.72 -10.44 16.47
N ALA A 245 45.59 -10.88 17.03
CA ALA A 245 45.52 -12.11 17.84
C ALA A 245 45.47 -13.42 17.01
N LYS A 246 45.24 -13.35 15.69
CA LYS A 246 45.04 -14.54 14.84
C LYS A 246 46.25 -14.99 14.01
N ASN A 247 47.43 -14.36 14.12
CA ASN A 247 48.60 -14.82 13.36
C ASN A 247 49.96 -14.36 13.93
N PRO A 248 50.58 -15.13 14.83
CA PRO A 248 51.96 -14.87 15.27
C PRO A 248 53.00 -15.15 14.16
N THR A 249 52.61 -15.90 13.12
CA THR A 249 53.52 -16.44 12.09
C THR A 249 53.45 -15.70 10.74
N ALA A 250 52.63 -14.65 10.61
CA ALA A 250 52.51 -13.89 9.36
C ALA A 250 53.60 -12.82 9.18
N LYS A 251 54.30 -12.42 10.25
CA LYS A 251 55.38 -11.42 10.16
C LYS A 251 56.62 -11.97 9.44
N ALA A 252 56.89 -13.27 9.54
CA ALA A 252 58.01 -13.93 8.84
C ALA A 252 57.72 -14.24 7.35
N LYS A 253 56.44 -14.43 6.96
CA LYS A 253 56.06 -14.70 5.55
C LYS A 253 55.88 -13.43 4.70
N ALA A 254 55.68 -12.27 5.32
CA ALA A 254 55.54 -10.99 4.60
C ALA A 254 56.86 -10.52 3.98
N GLU A 255 57.99 -10.76 4.64
CA GLU A 255 59.32 -10.41 4.11
C GLU A 255 59.78 -11.33 2.97
N THR A 256 59.35 -12.60 2.95
CA THR A 256 59.69 -13.54 1.86
C THR A 256 58.86 -13.29 0.60
N LYS A 257 57.61 -12.79 0.74
CA LYS A 257 56.71 -12.54 -0.40
C LYS A 257 57.02 -11.23 -1.13
N SER A 258 57.56 -10.23 -0.43
CA SER A 258 58.04 -8.98 -1.03
C SER A 258 59.27 -9.19 -1.93
N LYS A 259 60.20 -10.09 -1.54
CA LYS A 259 61.36 -10.47 -2.38
C LYS A 259 60.98 -11.29 -3.62
N LYS A 260 59.92 -12.11 -3.56
CA LYS A 260 59.40 -12.85 -4.73
C LYS A 260 58.62 -11.97 -5.70
N ALA A 261 57.90 -10.96 -5.22
CA ALA A 261 57.18 -10.01 -6.08
C ALA A 261 58.15 -9.10 -6.87
N LEU A 262 59.29 -8.72 -6.28
CA LEU A 262 60.31 -7.92 -6.97
C LEU A 262 61.00 -8.70 -8.12
N ALA A 263 61.17 -10.02 -7.97
CA ALA A 263 61.74 -10.89 -9.01
C ALA A 263 60.78 -11.11 -10.19
N THR A 264 59.47 -11.17 -9.95
CA THR A 264 58.46 -11.30 -11.02
C THR A 264 58.27 -10.00 -11.80
N SER A 265 58.45 -8.84 -11.16
CA SER A 265 58.43 -7.53 -11.82
C SER A 265 59.64 -7.30 -12.74
N LEU A 266 60.80 -7.88 -12.41
CA LEU A 266 62.00 -7.80 -13.26
C LEU A 266 61.89 -8.69 -14.52
N ALA A 267 61.19 -9.83 -14.43
CA ALA A 267 60.96 -10.72 -15.57
C ALA A 267 59.91 -10.21 -16.58
N LEU A 268 58.97 -9.36 -16.14
CA LEU A 268 58.02 -8.69 -17.04
C LEU A 268 58.64 -7.49 -17.77
N LEU A 269 59.63 -6.80 -17.18
CA LEU A 269 60.36 -5.73 -17.87
C LEU A 269 61.30 -6.24 -18.98
N THR A 270 61.77 -7.48 -18.89
CA THR A 270 62.55 -8.12 -19.96
C THR A 270 61.71 -8.66 -21.12
N SER A 271 60.39 -8.84 -20.93
CA SER A 271 59.48 -9.29 -21.99
C SER A 271 58.88 -8.13 -22.80
N LEU A 272 58.67 -6.96 -22.17
CA LEU A 272 58.18 -5.75 -22.86
C LEU A 272 59.21 -5.06 -23.75
N THR A 273 60.51 -5.31 -23.56
CA THR A 273 61.58 -4.79 -24.43
C THR A 273 61.76 -5.61 -25.71
N ALA A 274 61.37 -6.89 -25.72
CA ALA A 274 61.37 -7.72 -26.92
C ALA A 274 60.18 -7.45 -27.85
N PHE A 275 59.03 -7.02 -27.30
CA PHE A 275 57.82 -6.75 -28.08
C PHE A 275 57.86 -5.39 -28.82
N PHE A 276 58.64 -4.43 -28.32
CA PHE A 276 58.85 -3.14 -28.98
C PHE A 276 59.97 -3.16 -30.05
N SER A 277 60.80 -4.21 -30.10
CA SER A 277 61.82 -4.38 -31.15
C SER A 277 61.22 -4.91 -32.47
N THR A 278 60.12 -5.66 -32.41
CA THR A 278 59.47 -6.25 -33.61
C THR A 278 58.42 -5.35 -34.26
N LEU A 279 57.88 -4.35 -33.56
CA LEU A 279 56.88 -3.43 -34.13
C LEU A 279 57.50 -2.28 -34.96
N THR A 280 58.83 -2.10 -34.90
CA THR A 280 59.55 -1.09 -35.68
C THR A 280 59.95 -1.60 -37.08
N ALA A 281 59.75 -2.90 -37.38
CA ALA A 281 60.13 -3.49 -38.67
C ALA A 281 58.96 -3.63 -39.68
N LEU A 282 57.72 -3.27 -39.32
CA LEU A 282 56.56 -3.40 -40.22
C LEU A 282 55.91 -2.06 -40.60
N ALA A 283 56.51 -0.93 -40.18
CA ALA A 283 56.04 0.42 -40.49
C ALA A 283 56.89 1.15 -41.55
N MET A 284 57.47 0.39 -42.49
CA MET A 284 58.05 0.92 -43.73
C MET A 284 57.58 0.10 -44.93
N SER A 285 56.32 0.28 -45.35
CA SER A 285 56.00 0.36 -46.78
C SER A 285 54.56 0.85 -46.96
N VAL A 286 54.44 2.01 -47.64
CA VAL A 286 53.29 2.51 -48.40
C VAL A 286 52.05 2.91 -47.57
N GLY A 287 51.58 4.16 -47.47
CA GLY A 287 51.88 5.39 -48.22
C GLY A 287 50.58 5.98 -48.79
N PHE A 288 50.12 7.11 -48.21
CA PHE A 288 49.22 8.15 -48.76
C PHE A 288 47.76 7.74 -49.14
N ALA A 289 46.70 8.54 -49.05
CA ALA A 289 46.38 9.85 -48.46
C ALA A 289 44.84 10.01 -48.49
N ALA A 290 44.29 10.84 -47.59
CA ALA A 290 42.93 11.39 -47.64
C ALA A 290 42.82 12.47 -48.77
N PRO A 291 41.68 13.19 -49.02
CA PRO A 291 40.43 13.30 -48.25
C PRO A 291 39.10 13.49 -49.05
N ALA A 292 38.01 13.71 -48.28
CA ALA A 292 36.89 14.65 -48.54
C ALA A 292 35.53 14.16 -49.10
N GLN A 293 34.51 14.42 -48.26
CA GLN A 293 33.22 15.08 -48.51
C GLN A 293 32.11 14.48 -49.42
N ALA A 294 30.94 14.39 -48.78
CA ALA A 294 29.65 14.97 -49.18
C ALA A 294 28.71 14.25 -50.17
N GLN A 295 27.46 14.16 -49.68
CA GLN A 295 26.18 14.42 -50.37
C GLN A 295 25.57 13.42 -51.36
N ASN A 296 24.27 13.23 -51.11
CA ASN A 296 23.16 13.00 -52.05
C ASN A 296 23.28 11.87 -53.07
N ARG A 297 22.30 10.96 -53.00
CA ARG A 297 21.88 10.21 -54.18
C ARG A 297 20.37 10.40 -54.40
N GLN A 298 20.08 11.21 -55.41
CA GLN A 298 18.81 11.23 -56.13
C GLN A 298 18.66 9.95 -56.96
N VAL A 299 17.42 9.48 -56.99
CA VAL A 299 16.61 9.02 -58.15
C VAL A 299 17.37 8.68 -59.43
N ARG A 300 17.18 7.45 -59.91
CA ARG A 300 17.13 7.17 -61.35
C ARG A 300 16.17 6.02 -61.63
N ASP A 301 15.14 6.35 -62.39
CA ASP A 301 14.22 5.43 -63.06
C ASP A 301 14.96 4.53 -64.04
N TYR A 302 14.46 3.30 -64.21
CA TYR A 302 14.44 2.63 -65.51
C TYR A 302 13.20 1.73 -65.57
N ASN A 303 12.26 2.10 -66.45
CA ASN A 303 11.21 1.24 -66.96
C ASN A 303 11.79 0.29 -68.01
N SER A 304 11.45 -0.99 -67.91
CA SER A 304 11.26 -1.92 -69.04
C SER A 304 10.59 -3.19 -68.51
N ASP A 305 9.28 -3.30 -68.76
CA ASP A 305 8.44 -4.52 -68.73
C ASP A 305 8.88 -5.51 -69.84
N PRO A 306 8.20 -6.68 -70.00
CA PRO A 306 7.88 -7.73 -69.02
C PRO A 306 8.31 -9.11 -69.59
N ASP A 307 8.35 -10.18 -68.79
CA ASP A 307 8.09 -11.54 -69.28
C ASP A 307 7.83 -12.49 -68.10
N ASP A 308 6.89 -13.38 -68.35
CA ASP A 308 6.17 -14.26 -67.42
C ASP A 308 7.04 -15.24 -66.63
N GLU A 309 6.72 -15.42 -65.35
CA GLU A 309 6.65 -16.75 -64.73
C GLU A 309 5.77 -16.70 -63.46
N GLU A 310 4.64 -17.41 -63.52
CA GLU A 310 3.74 -17.70 -62.41
C GLU A 310 4.49 -18.46 -61.31
N ASP A 311 4.54 -17.90 -60.10
CA ASP A 311 4.92 -18.66 -58.90
C ASP A 311 3.74 -18.62 -57.91
N ASP A 312 2.88 -19.64 -58.03
CA ASP A 312 1.72 -19.92 -57.20
C ASP A 312 2.18 -20.44 -55.83
N ALA A 313 2.67 -19.54 -54.98
CA ALA A 313 2.99 -19.86 -53.60
C ALA A 313 1.68 -19.98 -52.77
N PRO A 314 1.45 -21.08 -52.04
CA PRO A 314 0.22 -21.26 -51.28
C PRO A 314 0.09 -20.17 -50.22
N ARG A 315 -0.96 -19.35 -50.33
CA ARG A 315 -1.36 -18.40 -49.29
C ARG A 315 -1.48 -19.17 -47.97
N ARG A 316 -0.60 -18.87 -47.01
CA ARG A 316 -0.67 -19.44 -45.66
C ARG A 316 -2.09 -19.23 -45.11
N PRO A 317 -2.72 -20.25 -44.52
CA PRO A 317 -4.03 -20.07 -43.91
C PRO A 317 -3.93 -18.99 -42.82
N VAL A 318 -4.82 -17.99 -42.91
CA VAL A 318 -4.99 -16.95 -41.88
C VAL A 318 -5.28 -17.67 -40.57
N LYS A 319 -4.34 -17.64 -39.62
CA LYS A 319 -4.57 -18.20 -38.28
C LYS A 319 -5.76 -17.49 -37.65
N ALA A 320 -6.76 -18.25 -37.19
CA ALA A 320 -7.91 -17.70 -36.48
C ALA A 320 -7.43 -16.86 -35.28
N PRO A 321 -8.07 -15.71 -35.00
CA PRO A 321 -7.66 -14.85 -33.90
C PRO A 321 -7.78 -15.58 -32.56
N PRO A 322 -6.86 -15.31 -31.61
CA PRO A 322 -6.89 -15.95 -30.31
C PRO A 322 -8.20 -15.63 -29.58
N LYS A 323 -8.78 -16.65 -28.93
CA LYS A 323 -10.07 -16.54 -28.25
C LYS A 323 -9.90 -16.82 -26.77
N LEU A 324 -10.18 -15.82 -25.94
CA LEU A 324 -10.24 -15.97 -24.50
C LEU A 324 -11.69 -16.19 -24.04
N SER A 325 -11.86 -16.90 -22.93
CA SER A 325 -13.15 -17.10 -22.28
C SER A 325 -13.05 -16.91 -20.78
N VAL A 326 -14.19 -16.66 -20.12
CA VAL A 326 -14.28 -16.56 -18.66
C VAL A 326 -15.12 -17.71 -18.12
N PRO A 327 -14.52 -18.88 -17.81
CA PRO A 327 -15.27 -20.06 -17.37
C PRO A 327 -15.92 -19.91 -15.99
N ALA A 328 -15.47 -18.99 -15.16
CA ALA A 328 -16.05 -18.69 -13.85
C ALA A 328 -15.74 -17.24 -13.45
N TYR A 329 -16.68 -16.61 -12.73
CA TYR A 329 -16.50 -15.30 -12.12
C TYR A 329 -17.43 -15.12 -10.92
N VAL A 330 -17.00 -14.30 -9.96
CA VAL A 330 -17.73 -13.90 -8.76
C VAL A 330 -17.69 -12.39 -8.66
N THR A 331 -18.84 -11.74 -8.58
CA THR A 331 -18.97 -10.29 -8.34
C THR A 331 -19.31 -10.03 -6.88
N TYR A 332 -18.71 -9.01 -6.28
CA TYR A 332 -18.88 -8.68 -4.87
C TYR A 332 -18.41 -7.26 -4.56
N TRP A 333 -18.72 -6.79 -3.36
CA TRP A 333 -18.14 -5.58 -2.79
C TRP A 333 -17.00 -5.97 -1.86
N SER A 334 -15.77 -5.67 -2.28
CA SER A 334 -14.60 -5.79 -1.39
C SER A 334 -14.61 -4.62 -0.42
N HIS A 335 -14.23 -4.84 0.82
CA HIS A 335 -14.18 -3.78 1.84
C HIS A 335 -12.75 -3.63 2.35
N ASP A 336 -12.19 -2.43 2.23
CA ASP A 336 -10.90 -2.09 2.80
C ASP A 336 -10.96 -0.78 3.59
N ALA A 337 -9.79 -0.29 4.01
CA ALA A 337 -9.66 0.96 4.76
C ALA A 337 -10.20 2.21 4.05
N LEU A 338 -10.44 2.14 2.75
CA LEU A 338 -10.88 3.27 1.94
C LEU A 338 -12.39 3.25 1.73
N GLY A 339 -13.05 2.10 1.95
CA GLY A 339 -14.48 1.91 1.80
C GLY A 339 -14.80 0.70 0.92
N TYR A 340 -16.01 0.65 0.36
CA TYR A 340 -16.45 -0.49 -0.42
C TYR A 340 -16.06 -0.35 -1.89
N HIS A 341 -15.36 -1.34 -2.42
CA HIS A 341 -14.93 -1.40 -3.80
C HIS A 341 -15.75 -2.42 -4.58
N PRO A 342 -16.52 -2.02 -5.60
CA PRO A 342 -17.10 -2.99 -6.52
C PRO A 342 -15.98 -3.79 -7.18
N SER A 343 -16.12 -5.11 -7.11
CA SER A 343 -15.06 -6.06 -7.38
C SER A 343 -15.57 -7.28 -8.15
N MET A 344 -14.68 -7.91 -8.91
CA MET A 344 -14.94 -9.15 -9.63
C MET A 344 -13.71 -10.05 -9.59
N ALA A 345 -13.85 -11.23 -9.02
CA ALA A 345 -12.87 -12.30 -9.19
C ALA A 345 -13.24 -13.11 -10.42
N LEU A 346 -12.30 -13.39 -11.32
CA LEU A 346 -12.58 -14.14 -12.54
C LEU A 346 -11.43 -15.05 -12.93
N THR A 347 -11.78 -16.14 -13.60
CA THR A 347 -10.81 -17.01 -14.27
C THR A 347 -10.87 -16.72 -15.75
N ILE A 348 -9.72 -16.59 -16.39
CA ILE A 348 -9.59 -16.44 -17.83
C ILE A 348 -8.91 -17.68 -18.39
N GLU A 349 -9.49 -18.23 -19.45
CA GLU A 349 -8.99 -19.41 -20.14
C GLU A 349 -8.73 -19.09 -21.62
N ASN A 350 -7.53 -19.45 -22.10
CA ASN A 350 -7.26 -19.46 -23.54
C ASN A 350 -7.85 -20.74 -24.16
N VAL A 351 -8.97 -20.58 -24.86
CA VAL A 351 -9.68 -21.69 -25.53
C VAL A 351 -9.24 -21.91 -26.97
N SER A 352 -8.27 -21.13 -27.45
CA SER A 352 -7.67 -21.33 -28.77
C SER A 352 -6.48 -22.28 -28.71
N ASP A 353 -6.22 -22.95 -29.84
CA ASP A 353 -5.01 -23.77 -30.01
C ASP A 353 -3.75 -22.92 -30.23
N VAL A 354 -3.89 -21.59 -30.28
CA VAL A 354 -2.80 -20.63 -30.42
C VAL A 354 -2.31 -20.23 -29.02
N SER A 355 -1.01 -20.42 -28.78
CA SER A 355 -0.37 -19.93 -27.55
C SER A 355 -0.19 -18.41 -27.61
N LEU A 356 -0.55 -17.71 -26.54
CA LEU A 356 -0.34 -16.28 -26.37
C LEU A 356 0.94 -15.99 -25.57
N LEU A 357 1.95 -16.87 -25.65
CA LEU A 357 3.26 -16.65 -25.02
C LEU A 357 4.01 -15.54 -25.75
N GLY A 358 4.45 -14.52 -25.03
CA GLY A 358 5.06 -13.29 -25.55
C GLY A 358 4.07 -12.15 -25.84
N GLU A 359 2.77 -12.43 -25.92
CA GLU A 359 1.74 -11.42 -26.20
C GLU A 359 1.33 -10.65 -24.94
N VAL A 360 1.08 -9.35 -25.12
CA VAL A 360 0.59 -8.48 -24.03
C VAL A 360 -0.92 -8.60 -23.94
N ILE A 361 -1.42 -9.15 -22.83
CA ILE A 361 -2.85 -9.25 -22.56
C ILE A 361 -3.23 -8.16 -21.55
N GLN A 362 -3.97 -7.15 -21.99
CA GLN A 362 -4.52 -6.11 -21.12
C GLN A 362 -5.99 -6.38 -20.83
N LEU A 363 -6.34 -6.46 -19.56
CA LEU A 363 -7.73 -6.55 -19.11
C LEU A 363 -8.17 -5.20 -18.59
N GLN A 364 -9.39 -4.80 -18.95
CA GLN A 364 -10.03 -3.58 -18.48
C GLN A 364 -11.40 -3.94 -17.92
N ALA A 365 -11.65 -3.67 -16.64
CA ALA A 365 -12.99 -3.80 -16.05
C ALA A 365 -13.61 -2.41 -15.90
N HIS A 366 -14.80 -2.24 -16.47
CA HIS A 366 -15.60 -1.02 -16.41
C HIS A 366 -16.77 -1.25 -15.47
N PHE A 367 -16.77 -0.55 -14.34
CA PHE A 367 -17.87 -0.58 -13.37
C PHE A 367 -18.78 0.61 -13.62
N ARG A 368 -20.04 0.36 -13.93
CA ARG A 368 -21.08 1.34 -14.24
C ARG A 368 -22.19 1.26 -13.21
N LEU A 369 -22.50 2.39 -12.58
CA LEU A 369 -23.67 2.53 -11.72
C LEU A 369 -24.96 2.46 -12.54
N MET A 370 -25.92 1.64 -12.11
CA MET A 370 -27.19 1.45 -12.83
C MET A 370 -28.34 2.33 -12.31
N SER A 371 -28.10 3.16 -11.29
CA SER A 371 -29.07 4.06 -10.67
C SER A 371 -28.67 5.53 -10.87
N GLU A 372 -29.65 6.33 -11.30
CA GLU A 372 -29.62 7.78 -11.56
C GLU A 372 -28.76 8.25 -12.74
N GLY A 373 -29.23 9.29 -13.44
CA GLY A 373 -28.75 9.77 -14.75
C GLY A 373 -27.31 10.28 -14.84
N ILE A 374 -26.45 9.95 -13.88
CA ILE A 374 -25.02 10.27 -13.85
C ILE A 374 -24.22 8.99 -14.14
N LEU A 375 -23.71 8.89 -15.36
CA LEU A 375 -22.86 7.78 -15.79
C LEU A 375 -21.47 7.89 -15.14
N THR A 376 -21.27 7.24 -14.00
CA THR A 376 -19.94 7.13 -13.39
C THR A 376 -19.29 5.81 -13.78
N VAL A 377 -18.16 5.87 -14.50
CA VAL A 377 -17.41 4.69 -14.95
C VAL A 377 -16.08 4.61 -14.21
N TYR A 378 -15.90 3.53 -13.47
CA TYR A 378 -14.61 3.21 -12.85
C TYR A 378 -13.86 2.19 -13.68
N ARG A 379 -12.55 2.40 -13.84
CA ARG A 379 -11.69 1.55 -14.66
C ARG A 379 -10.63 0.87 -13.81
N TRP A 380 -10.65 -0.46 -13.83
CA TRP A 380 -9.52 -1.29 -13.44
C TRP A 380 -8.78 -1.73 -14.69
N GLN A 381 -7.46 -1.74 -14.66
CA GLN A 381 -6.65 -2.29 -15.73
C GLN A 381 -5.52 -3.12 -15.14
N THR A 382 -5.32 -4.32 -15.67
CA THR A 382 -4.15 -5.15 -15.37
C THR A 382 -3.55 -5.71 -16.64
N ARG A 383 -2.27 -6.02 -16.59
CA ARG A 383 -1.54 -6.76 -17.61
C ARG A 383 -1.34 -8.19 -17.12
N LEU A 384 -1.64 -9.18 -17.96
CA LEU A 384 -1.26 -10.56 -17.71
C LEU A 384 0.02 -10.87 -18.48
N ASP A 385 0.98 -11.50 -17.80
CA ASP A 385 2.34 -11.73 -18.30
C ASP A 385 2.43 -12.82 -19.38
N THR A 386 1.31 -13.49 -19.72
CA THR A 386 0.97 -14.32 -20.90
C THR A 386 0.06 -15.51 -20.51
N ILE A 387 -0.66 -16.10 -21.47
CA ILE A 387 -1.51 -17.29 -21.22
C ILE A 387 -1.25 -18.33 -22.33
N SER A 388 -0.64 -19.47 -21.98
CA SER A 388 -0.45 -20.55 -22.96
C SER A 388 -1.79 -21.15 -23.39
N SER A 389 -1.80 -21.90 -24.50
CA SER A 389 -3.00 -22.62 -24.93
C SER A 389 -3.53 -23.52 -23.79
N LYS A 390 -4.85 -23.48 -23.55
CA LYS A 390 -5.56 -24.26 -22.50
C LYS A 390 -5.13 -23.95 -21.07
N GLN A 391 -4.37 -22.87 -20.84
CA GLN A 391 -4.04 -22.40 -19.51
C GLN A 391 -5.14 -21.50 -18.94
N GLN A 392 -5.30 -21.57 -17.62
CA GLN A 392 -6.21 -20.73 -16.85
C GLN A 392 -5.44 -19.77 -15.94
N VAL A 393 -5.90 -18.54 -15.84
CA VAL A 393 -5.34 -17.51 -14.94
C VAL A 393 -6.47 -16.92 -14.11
N ASN A 394 -6.28 -16.91 -12.79
CA ASN A 394 -7.20 -16.24 -11.86
C ASN A 394 -6.74 -14.81 -11.62
N THR A 395 -7.67 -13.87 -11.67
CA THR A 395 -7.41 -12.45 -11.39
C THR A 395 -8.59 -11.81 -10.68
N ILE A 396 -8.36 -10.65 -10.06
CA ILE A 396 -9.40 -9.88 -9.37
C ILE A 396 -9.34 -8.44 -9.84
N ALA A 397 -10.48 -7.94 -10.31
CA ALA A 397 -10.69 -6.56 -10.69
C ALA A 397 -11.36 -5.79 -9.54
N HIS A 398 -10.79 -4.66 -9.15
CA HIS A 398 -11.38 -3.73 -8.17
C HIS A 398 -11.49 -2.34 -8.79
N SER A 399 -12.59 -1.64 -8.54
CA SER A 399 -12.62 -0.21 -8.85
C SER A 399 -11.54 0.55 -8.07
N LYS A 400 -10.94 1.59 -8.68
CA LYS A 400 -9.86 2.37 -8.06
C LYS A 400 -10.33 3.30 -6.93
N ARG A 401 -11.62 3.65 -6.91
CA ARG A 401 -12.18 4.55 -5.90
C ARG A 401 -13.24 3.79 -5.11
N PRO A 402 -13.23 3.89 -3.78
CA PRO A 402 -14.27 3.31 -2.94
C PRO A 402 -15.59 4.03 -3.18
N PHE A 403 -16.67 3.32 -2.93
CA PHE A 403 -18.01 3.86 -2.75
C PHE A 403 -18.29 4.00 -1.26
N GLU A 404 -18.92 5.11 -0.91
CA GLU A 404 -19.65 5.22 0.34
C GLU A 404 -20.99 4.50 0.13
N LEU A 405 -21.14 3.37 0.80
CA LEU A 405 -22.38 2.60 0.74
C LEU A 405 -23.21 2.88 1.98
N PRO A 406 -24.55 2.92 1.85
CA PRO A 406 -25.44 2.91 3.00
C PRO A 406 -25.15 1.71 3.90
N ILE A 407 -25.49 1.84 5.18
CA ILE A 407 -25.37 0.73 6.12
C ILE A 407 -26.27 -0.44 5.73
N ASP A 408 -27.46 -0.15 5.17
CA ASP A 408 -28.39 -1.16 4.68
C ASP A 408 -27.95 -1.69 3.30
N PRO A 409 -27.57 -2.98 3.19
CA PRO A 409 -27.23 -3.60 1.92
C PRO A 409 -28.36 -3.58 0.88
N ALA A 410 -29.62 -3.47 1.31
CA ALA A 410 -30.76 -3.37 0.40
C ALA A 410 -30.76 -2.05 -0.40
N GLU A 411 -30.10 -1.02 0.12
CA GLU A 411 -29.94 0.29 -0.55
C GLU A 411 -28.67 0.36 -1.41
N TRP A 412 -27.88 -0.72 -1.47
CA TRP A 412 -26.65 -0.72 -2.25
C TRP A 412 -26.96 -0.66 -3.75
N PRO A 413 -26.22 0.16 -4.50
CA PRO A 413 -26.56 0.40 -5.87
C PRO A 413 -26.18 -0.81 -6.74
N MET A 414 -27.02 -1.12 -7.71
CA MET A 414 -26.68 -2.13 -8.72
C MET A 414 -25.56 -1.60 -9.62
N ILE A 415 -24.46 -2.35 -9.72
CA ILE A 415 -23.33 -2.00 -10.59
C ILE A 415 -23.19 -3.05 -11.68
N GLU A 416 -23.07 -2.61 -12.93
CA GLU A 416 -22.66 -3.44 -14.04
C GLU A 416 -21.13 -3.40 -14.17
N CYS A 417 -20.49 -4.56 -14.14
CA CYS A 417 -19.08 -4.74 -14.44
C CYS A 417 -18.92 -5.38 -15.82
N LYS A 418 -18.23 -4.68 -16.72
CA LYS A 418 -17.87 -5.16 -18.06
C LYS A 418 -16.36 -5.36 -18.14
N VAL A 419 -15.91 -6.59 -18.38
CA VAL A 419 -14.51 -6.91 -18.62
C VAL A 419 -14.22 -6.99 -20.11
N ILE A 420 -13.21 -6.25 -20.53
CA ILE A 420 -12.73 -6.14 -21.89
C ILE A 420 -11.28 -6.61 -21.90
N CYS A 421 -10.89 -7.35 -22.93
CA CYS A 421 -9.53 -7.77 -23.17
C CYS A 421 -9.00 -7.15 -24.45
N LYS A 422 -7.72 -6.75 -24.42
CA LYS A 422 -6.94 -6.34 -25.59
C LYS A 422 -5.70 -7.22 -25.67
N ILE A 423 -5.43 -7.75 -26.87
CA ILE A 423 -4.32 -8.68 -27.12
C ILE A 423 -3.36 -8.02 -28.12
N GLY A 424 -2.07 -7.90 -27.76
CA GLY A 424 -1.01 -7.33 -28.59
C GLY A 424 -0.55 -5.92 -28.16
N ASP A 425 0.31 -5.30 -28.96
CA ASP A 425 0.81 -3.94 -28.73
C ASP A 425 -0.34 -2.91 -28.76
N ALA A 426 -0.18 -1.77 -28.06
CA ALA A 426 -1.24 -0.78 -27.85
C ALA A 426 -1.88 -0.19 -29.14
N SER A 427 -1.32 -0.51 -30.32
CA SER A 427 -1.83 -0.16 -31.66
C SER A 427 -2.64 -1.28 -32.36
N SER A 428 -2.74 -2.49 -31.81
CA SER A 428 -3.62 -3.54 -32.35
C SER A 428 -5.06 -3.32 -31.86
N GLU A 429 -6.01 -3.27 -32.80
CA GLU A 429 -7.42 -2.94 -32.52
C GLU A 429 -8.23 -4.13 -31.96
N GLU A 430 -7.65 -5.32 -31.80
CA GLU A 430 -8.39 -6.51 -31.38
C GLU A 430 -8.82 -6.42 -29.91
N THR A 431 -10.08 -6.00 -29.73
CA THR A 431 -10.74 -5.83 -28.44
C THR A 431 -11.84 -6.89 -28.28
N GLN A 432 -11.70 -7.77 -27.29
CA GLN A 432 -12.68 -8.81 -26.99
C GLN A 432 -13.46 -8.47 -25.70
N ASN A 433 -14.79 -8.42 -25.77
CA ASN A 433 -15.63 -8.37 -24.56
C ASN A 433 -15.64 -9.77 -23.92
N LEU A 434 -15.15 -9.90 -22.69
CA LEU A 434 -15.01 -11.18 -22.02
C LEU A 434 -16.23 -11.54 -21.17
N VAL A 435 -16.72 -10.59 -20.36
CA VAL A 435 -17.89 -10.80 -19.49
C VAL A 435 -18.58 -9.48 -19.19
N VAL A 436 -19.90 -9.50 -19.06
CA VAL A 436 -20.71 -8.44 -18.48
C VAL A 436 -21.55 -9.05 -17.38
N ALA A 437 -21.41 -8.56 -16.15
CA ALA A 437 -22.12 -9.07 -15.00
C ALA A 437 -22.57 -7.95 -14.08
N ARG A 438 -23.64 -8.19 -13.34
CA ARG A 438 -24.07 -7.29 -12.26
C ARG A 438 -23.39 -7.69 -10.95
N ILE A 439 -23.05 -6.69 -10.15
CA ILE A 439 -22.50 -6.87 -8.82
C ILE A 439 -23.65 -7.03 -7.85
N GLU A 440 -23.68 -8.16 -7.17
CA GLU A 440 -24.64 -8.43 -6.11
C GLU A 440 -24.29 -7.57 -4.88
N PRO A 441 -25.28 -7.14 -4.09
CA PRO A 441 -25.07 -6.34 -2.88
C PRO A 441 -24.55 -7.20 -1.73
N VAL A 442 -23.44 -7.90 -1.96
CA VAL A 442 -22.79 -8.82 -1.02
C VAL A 442 -21.37 -8.36 -0.77
N ALA A 443 -21.06 -8.06 0.49
CA ALA A 443 -19.70 -7.80 0.94
C ALA A 443 -18.93 -9.11 1.10
N MET A 444 -17.70 -9.16 0.58
CA MET A 444 -16.86 -10.36 0.66
C MET A 444 -15.38 -9.98 0.62
N SER A 445 -14.53 -10.76 1.31
CA SER A 445 -13.08 -10.64 1.18
C SER A 445 -12.60 -11.25 -0.14
N ASP A 446 -11.49 -10.74 -0.66
CA ASP A 446 -10.86 -11.30 -1.87
C ASP A 446 -10.55 -12.80 -1.75
N GLU A 447 -10.25 -13.28 -0.54
CA GLU A 447 -9.93 -14.69 -0.29
C GLU A 447 -11.18 -15.57 -0.31
N ASP A 448 -12.26 -15.12 0.33
CA ASP A 448 -13.57 -15.79 0.26
C ASP A 448 -14.06 -15.82 -1.21
N ALA A 449 -13.86 -14.71 -1.96
CA ALA A 449 -14.22 -14.64 -3.38
C ALA A 449 -13.41 -15.62 -4.24
N ARG A 450 -12.10 -15.79 -3.97
CA ARG A 450 -11.27 -16.82 -4.63
C ARG A 450 -11.76 -18.23 -4.33
N SER A 451 -12.15 -18.50 -3.08
CA SER A 451 -12.69 -19.79 -2.68
C SER A 451 -13.99 -20.11 -3.43
N GLN A 452 -14.92 -19.15 -3.49
CA GLN A 452 -16.17 -19.29 -4.24
C GLN A 452 -15.93 -19.45 -5.74
N LEU A 453 -14.99 -18.68 -6.31
CA LEU A 453 -14.57 -18.80 -7.71
C LEU A 453 -14.07 -20.21 -8.02
N ASN A 454 -13.16 -20.74 -7.20
CA ASN A 454 -12.61 -22.09 -7.38
C ASN A 454 -13.70 -23.19 -7.27
N SER A 455 -14.65 -23.02 -6.34
CA SER A 455 -15.80 -23.93 -6.21
C SER A 455 -16.71 -23.91 -7.44
N GLN A 456 -17.01 -22.73 -7.98
CA GLN A 456 -17.78 -22.59 -9.23
C GLN A 456 -17.06 -23.24 -10.41
N LEU A 457 -15.75 -23.04 -10.52
CA LEU A 457 -14.90 -23.61 -11.55
C LEU A 457 -14.89 -25.15 -11.48
N GLY A 458 -14.79 -25.72 -10.28
CA GLY A 458 -14.89 -27.16 -10.05
C GLY A 458 -16.25 -27.74 -10.49
N ARG A 459 -17.35 -27.07 -10.14
CA ARG A 459 -18.70 -27.45 -10.59
C ARG A 459 -18.84 -27.39 -12.11
N ASN A 460 -18.33 -26.34 -12.74
CA ASN A 460 -18.37 -26.17 -14.19
C ASN A 460 -17.55 -27.26 -14.93
N ARG A 461 -16.39 -27.64 -14.39
CA ARG A 461 -15.60 -28.77 -14.91
C ARG A 461 -16.36 -30.08 -14.83
N LEU A 462 -17.01 -30.36 -13.71
CA LEU A 462 -17.81 -31.58 -13.53
C LEU A 462 -19.00 -31.63 -14.50
N ALA A 463 -19.68 -30.50 -14.70
CA ALA A 463 -20.77 -30.39 -15.66
C ALA A 463 -20.29 -30.64 -17.10
N LYS A 464 -19.16 -30.04 -17.50
CA LYS A 464 -18.55 -30.25 -18.82
C LYS A 464 -18.16 -31.71 -19.05
N ALA A 465 -17.54 -32.36 -18.07
CA ALA A 465 -17.18 -33.78 -18.14
C ALA A 465 -18.41 -34.70 -18.29
N LYS A 466 -19.51 -34.40 -17.58
CA LYS A 466 -20.78 -35.14 -17.73
C LYS A 466 -21.38 -34.98 -19.13
N ILE A 467 -21.33 -33.77 -19.70
CA ILE A 467 -21.80 -33.51 -21.06
C ILE A 467 -20.96 -34.29 -22.06
N GLU A 468 -19.62 -34.21 -21.99
CA GLU A 468 -18.72 -34.94 -22.88
C GLU A 468 -18.89 -36.46 -22.80
N GLN A 469 -19.13 -37.00 -21.60
CA GLN A 469 -19.47 -38.42 -21.42
C GLN A 469 -20.82 -38.78 -22.08
N GLY A 470 -21.83 -37.92 -21.95
CA GLY A 470 -23.12 -38.08 -22.61
C GLY A 470 -23.02 -38.02 -24.13
N THR A 471 -22.24 -37.10 -24.68
CA THR A 471 -22.01 -36.96 -26.13
C THR A 471 -21.26 -38.17 -26.69
N LYS A 472 -20.19 -38.63 -26.03
CA LYS A 472 -19.46 -39.83 -26.45
C LYS A 472 -20.34 -41.09 -26.37
N LYS A 473 -21.22 -41.18 -25.38
CA LYS A 473 -22.20 -42.27 -25.27
C LYS A 473 -23.20 -42.23 -26.44
N PHE A 474 -23.72 -41.06 -26.76
CA PHE A 474 -24.63 -40.86 -27.89
C PHE A 474 -23.96 -41.18 -29.23
N GLU A 475 -22.72 -40.72 -29.46
CA GLU A 475 -21.95 -41.01 -30.68
C GLU A 475 -21.63 -42.51 -30.80
N ALA A 476 -21.31 -43.19 -29.69
CA ALA A 476 -21.07 -44.63 -29.67
C ALA A 476 -22.36 -45.44 -29.97
N GLU A 477 -23.50 -45.02 -29.41
CA GLU A 477 -24.81 -45.61 -29.70
C GLU A 477 -25.23 -45.40 -31.17
N HIS A 478 -24.98 -44.20 -31.72
CA HIS A 478 -25.26 -43.87 -33.11
C HIS A 478 -24.33 -44.60 -34.10
N ALA A 479 -23.06 -44.79 -33.75
CA ALA A 479 -22.11 -45.57 -34.54
C ALA A 479 -22.40 -47.08 -34.51
N ALA A 480 -22.95 -47.60 -33.41
CA ALA A 480 -23.41 -48.98 -33.30
C ALA A 480 -24.66 -49.23 -34.17
N ALA A 481 -25.59 -48.27 -34.23
CA ALA A 481 -26.78 -48.34 -35.09
C ALA A 481 -26.43 -48.37 -36.59
N HIS A 482 -25.36 -47.69 -37.01
CA HIS A 482 -24.92 -47.68 -38.42
C HIS A 482 -24.16 -48.94 -38.88
N LYS A 483 -23.71 -49.82 -37.97
CA LYS A 483 -23.05 -51.09 -38.34
C LYS A 483 -24.02 -52.24 -38.64
N HIS A 484 -25.32 -52.03 -38.43
CA HIS A 484 -26.36 -53.02 -38.72
C HIS A 484 -27.43 -52.44 -39.64
N SER A 485 -27.11 -52.19 -40.91
CA SER A 485 -28.14 -52.17 -41.97
C SER A 485 -27.55 -52.25 -43.38
N HIS A 486 -27.96 -53.27 -44.15
CA HIS A 486 -28.46 -53.25 -45.55
C HIS A 486 -28.43 -54.67 -46.18
N PRO A 487 -29.23 -55.02 -47.23
CA PRO A 487 -30.35 -54.31 -47.89
C PRO A 487 -31.61 -55.17 -48.20
N SER A 488 -32.77 -54.52 -48.42
CA SER A 488 -33.74 -54.82 -49.51
C SER A 488 -34.89 -53.79 -49.54
N LEU A 489 -35.16 -53.26 -50.73
CA LEU A 489 -36.21 -52.31 -51.15
C LEU A 489 -37.61 -52.99 -51.25
N PRO A 490 -38.78 -52.31 -51.37
CA PRO A 490 -39.01 -51.08 -52.16
C PRO A 490 -39.95 -49.98 -51.59
N THR A 491 -39.84 -48.76 -52.17
CA THR A 491 -40.75 -47.58 -52.11
C THR A 491 -42.16 -47.88 -52.66
N PRO A 492 -43.28 -47.17 -52.31
CA PRO A 492 -43.46 -45.68 -52.29
C PRO A 492 -44.52 -45.17 -51.24
N PRO A 493 -45.19 -44.00 -51.32
CA PRO A 493 -44.89 -42.69 -51.93
C PRO A 493 -44.88 -41.51 -50.91
N LEU A 494 -44.41 -40.34 -51.37
CA LEU A 494 -44.36 -39.05 -50.67
C LEU A 494 -45.73 -38.54 -50.16
N LYS A 495 -45.79 -38.10 -48.90
CA LYS A 495 -46.82 -37.18 -48.35
C LYS A 495 -46.19 -36.19 -47.34
N PRO A 496 -46.76 -34.98 -47.18
CA PRO A 496 -46.02 -33.78 -46.81
C PRO A 496 -45.84 -33.59 -45.30
N LEU A 497 -44.79 -32.83 -44.96
CA LEU A 497 -44.42 -32.35 -43.62
C LEU A 497 -45.62 -31.79 -42.82
N LYS A 498 -45.83 -32.35 -41.62
CA LYS A 498 -46.48 -31.67 -40.49
C LYS A 498 -45.66 -31.89 -39.23
N ALA A 499 -45.26 -30.80 -38.60
CA ALA A 499 -44.58 -30.77 -37.31
C ALA A 499 -45.50 -31.27 -36.18
N PRO A 500 -45.00 -32.10 -35.23
CA PRO A 500 -45.60 -32.26 -33.91
C PRO A 500 -44.74 -31.51 -32.88
N VAL A 501 -45.27 -30.54 -32.12
CA VAL A 501 -46.11 -30.71 -30.92
C VAL A 501 -45.43 -31.59 -29.87
N ALA A 502 -44.84 -30.94 -28.88
CA ALA A 502 -44.40 -31.55 -27.63
C ALA A 502 -45.61 -31.74 -26.69
N LYS A 503 -45.81 -32.97 -26.20
CA LYS A 503 -46.61 -33.30 -25.02
C LYS A 503 -45.83 -34.27 -24.12
N THR A 504 -45.41 -33.72 -22.98
CA THR A 504 -45.65 -34.16 -21.59
C THR A 504 -45.60 -35.64 -21.19
N LEU A 505 -44.92 -35.93 -20.07
CA LEU A 505 -45.22 -36.88 -18.97
C LEU A 505 -44.14 -36.64 -17.86
N THR A 506 -44.33 -36.61 -16.53
CA THR A 506 -45.47 -36.89 -15.62
C THR A 506 -45.15 -36.52 -14.15
N SER A 507 -46.23 -36.20 -13.42
CA SER A 507 -46.61 -36.28 -11.97
C SER A 507 -45.66 -36.90 -10.92
N SER A 508 -45.63 -36.43 -9.66
CA SER A 508 -46.69 -36.52 -8.60
C SER A 508 -46.19 -35.76 -7.33
N ASN A 509 -46.95 -35.14 -6.40
CA ASN A 509 -48.20 -35.42 -5.65
C ASN A 509 -48.79 -34.07 -5.15
N SER A 510 -50.06 -33.73 -5.42
CA SER A 510 -51.27 -33.85 -4.56
C SER A 510 -51.30 -33.02 -3.25
N GLN A 511 -52.15 -31.98 -3.20
CA GLN A 511 -53.37 -31.94 -2.36
C GLN A 511 -54.15 -30.61 -2.50
N PHE A 512 -55.39 -30.76 -2.98
CA PHE A 512 -56.66 -30.15 -2.59
C PHE A 512 -56.80 -28.65 -2.20
N ALA A 513 -57.81 -28.09 -2.89
CA ALA A 513 -58.89 -27.19 -2.42
C ALA A 513 -58.86 -25.72 -2.89
N GLN A 514 -59.89 -25.43 -3.69
CA GLN A 514 -60.33 -24.18 -4.31
C GLN A 514 -60.72 -23.12 -3.26
N SER A 515 -60.62 -21.82 -3.52
CA SER A 515 -61.63 -21.04 -4.27
C SER A 515 -61.15 -19.58 -4.33
N GLY A 516 -61.11 -18.94 -5.51
CA GLY A 516 -62.07 -17.89 -5.94
C GLY A 516 -61.68 -16.51 -5.36
N GLN A 517 -61.55 -15.40 -6.08
CA GLN A 517 -62.10 -14.93 -7.36
C GLN A 517 -61.25 -13.76 -7.90
N HIS A 518 -61.42 -13.53 -9.20
CA HIS A 518 -61.07 -12.37 -10.03
C HIS A 518 -60.92 -11.00 -9.36
N LEU A 519 -59.99 -10.18 -9.89
CA LEU A 519 -60.27 -8.81 -10.34
C LEU A 519 -59.16 -8.29 -11.27
N GLN A 520 -59.60 -7.65 -12.36
CA GLN A 520 -58.80 -6.87 -13.33
C GLN A 520 -59.15 -5.36 -13.14
N PRO A 521 -58.59 -4.40 -13.88
CA PRO A 521 -57.63 -3.39 -13.38
C PRO A 521 -58.13 -1.93 -13.51
N SER A 522 -57.31 -0.96 -13.06
CA SER A 522 -57.09 0.41 -13.60
C SER A 522 -56.71 1.48 -12.54
N PRO A 523 -56.05 2.61 -12.95
CA PRO A 523 -55.15 3.46 -12.16
C PRO A 523 -55.73 4.89 -11.94
N PRO A 524 -54.96 6.01 -11.89
CA PRO A 524 -53.77 6.45 -11.12
C PRO A 524 -54.07 7.68 -10.22
N THR A 525 -53.18 8.08 -9.29
CA THR A 525 -53.07 9.50 -8.82
C THR A 525 -51.78 9.79 -8.03
N GLN A 526 -51.10 10.89 -8.38
CA GLN A 526 -50.21 11.72 -7.53
C GLN A 526 -50.96 13.04 -7.22
N PRO A 527 -50.47 14.03 -6.43
CA PRO A 527 -49.26 14.16 -5.58
C PRO A 527 -49.55 14.70 -4.15
N LEU A 528 -48.52 14.88 -3.29
CA LEU A 528 -48.36 16.03 -2.36
C LEU A 528 -46.98 16.04 -1.66
N LYS A 529 -46.44 17.26 -1.47
CA LYS A 529 -45.28 17.74 -0.68
C LYS A 529 -45.85 18.89 0.21
N PRO A 530 -45.17 19.55 1.20
CA PRO A 530 -43.91 19.27 1.94
C PRO A 530 -43.93 19.67 3.47
N LEU A 531 -42.75 19.67 4.15
CA LEU A 531 -42.36 20.33 5.44
C LEU A 531 -42.92 19.69 6.75
N THR A 532 -42.33 19.64 7.95
CA THR A 532 -41.31 20.43 8.69
C THR A 532 -40.82 19.63 9.92
N ALA A 533 -39.71 20.02 10.54
CA ALA A 533 -39.08 19.46 11.75
C ALA A 533 -39.88 19.65 13.07
N VAL A 534 -39.51 18.92 14.14
CA VAL A 534 -39.14 19.39 15.52
C VAL A 534 -39.41 18.33 16.64
N ALA A 535 -38.35 18.08 17.42
CA ALA A 535 -38.15 17.78 18.86
C ALA A 535 -39.13 16.98 19.77
N ASN A 536 -38.48 16.22 20.69
CA ASN A 536 -38.88 15.77 22.06
C ASN A 536 -40.13 14.87 22.17
N THR A 537 -40.26 13.86 23.04
CA THR A 537 -39.86 13.74 24.45
C THR A 537 -40.00 12.28 24.89
N LEU A 538 -39.25 11.89 25.93
CA LEU A 538 -39.41 10.69 26.76
C LEU A 538 -40.86 10.42 27.22
N GLY A 539 -41.21 9.14 27.39
CA GLY A 539 -42.25 8.71 28.35
C GLY A 539 -43.07 7.48 27.92
N GLY A 540 -42.89 6.34 28.59
CA GLY A 540 -43.69 5.14 28.31
C GLY A 540 -43.42 3.91 29.19
N SER A 541 -43.62 4.05 30.50
CA SER A 541 -44.00 3.04 31.52
C SER A 541 -43.37 1.64 31.54
N PHE A 542 -42.67 1.37 32.65
CA PHE A 542 -42.45 0.02 33.20
C PHE A 542 -43.78 -0.70 33.46
N SER A 543 -43.79 -2.01 33.19
CA SER A 543 -44.67 -2.98 33.86
C SER A 543 -43.79 -4.05 34.51
N ALA A 544 -44.05 -4.30 35.79
CA ALA A 544 -43.31 -5.20 36.65
C ALA A 544 -43.61 -6.66 36.32
N GLY A 545 -42.55 -7.44 36.09
CA GLY A 545 -42.55 -8.90 36.06
C GLY A 545 -41.31 -9.40 36.79
N ASN A 546 -41.50 -9.90 38.01
CA ASN A 546 -40.46 -10.40 38.89
C ASN A 546 -39.94 -11.77 38.42
N ASN A 547 -38.67 -12.08 38.72
CA ASN A 547 -37.93 -13.35 38.58
C ASN A 547 -37.25 -13.70 37.23
N ASN A 548 -35.95 -13.39 37.13
CA ASN A 548 -34.86 -14.39 37.02
C ASN A 548 -33.49 -13.72 36.86
N ASN A 549 -32.74 -13.60 37.97
CA ASN A 549 -31.49 -12.86 38.06
C ASN A 549 -30.22 -13.75 37.96
N ILE A 550 -30.21 -14.81 37.14
CA ILE A 550 -29.04 -15.72 37.01
C ILE A 550 -28.66 -16.08 35.55
N ASN A 551 -29.41 -15.67 34.52
CA ASN A 551 -29.17 -16.14 33.14
C ASN A 551 -28.61 -15.12 32.12
N ASN A 552 -28.43 -13.83 32.46
CA ASN A 552 -27.96 -12.84 31.47
C ASN A 552 -26.43 -12.75 31.35
N ASN A 553 -25.67 -12.86 32.45
CA ASN A 553 -24.19 -12.79 32.38
C ASN A 553 -23.56 -13.95 31.63
N ASN A 554 -24.12 -15.16 31.74
CA ASN A 554 -23.65 -16.32 30.98
C ASN A 554 -23.74 -16.09 29.46
N ASN A 555 -24.69 -15.29 28.99
CA ASN A 555 -24.84 -14.99 27.56
C ASN A 555 -23.80 -13.97 27.07
N VAL A 556 -23.52 -12.92 27.87
CA VAL A 556 -22.49 -11.91 27.54
C VAL A 556 -21.09 -12.53 27.54
N GLU A 557 -20.76 -13.31 28.55
CA GLU A 557 -19.47 -13.98 28.66
C GLU A 557 -19.26 -15.00 27.52
N GLN A 558 -20.26 -15.82 27.22
CA GLN A 558 -20.21 -16.73 26.07
C GLN A 558 -20.07 -16.00 24.74
N PHE A 559 -20.74 -14.85 24.57
CA PHE A 559 -20.64 -14.04 23.37
C PHE A 559 -19.22 -13.48 23.18
N LEU A 560 -18.64 -12.88 24.24
CA LEU A 560 -17.33 -12.24 24.18
C LEU A 560 -16.16 -13.22 24.15
N THR A 561 -16.33 -14.42 24.72
CA THR A 561 -15.29 -15.46 24.74
C THR A 561 -15.39 -16.45 23.58
N LYS A 562 -16.37 -16.26 22.69
CA LYS A 562 -16.54 -17.08 21.49
C LYS A 562 -15.25 -17.10 20.68
N SER A 563 -14.80 -18.29 20.27
CA SER A 563 -13.50 -18.51 19.62
C SER A 563 -13.26 -17.70 18.34
N ASN A 564 -14.32 -17.17 17.72
CA ASN A 564 -14.29 -16.48 16.43
C ASN A 564 -14.62 -14.98 16.54
N LEU A 565 -14.59 -14.38 17.73
CA LEU A 565 -14.75 -12.93 17.85
C LEU A 565 -13.52 -12.23 17.23
N PRO A 566 -13.72 -11.28 16.29
CA PRO A 566 -12.63 -10.53 15.68
C PRO A 566 -12.01 -9.57 16.69
N GLY A 567 -10.72 -9.29 16.52
CA GLY A 567 -9.97 -8.46 17.46
C GLY A 567 -8.92 -7.58 16.79
N LEU A 568 -7.93 -7.14 17.56
CA LEU A 568 -6.86 -6.27 17.06
C LEU A 568 -6.17 -6.87 15.82
N GLY A 569 -5.99 -6.02 14.81
CA GLY A 569 -5.36 -6.32 13.53
C GLY A 569 -6.18 -7.17 12.55
N ASP A 570 -7.41 -7.54 12.91
CA ASP A 570 -8.41 -7.99 11.94
C ASP A 570 -9.00 -6.79 11.19
N ASP A 571 -9.39 -7.02 9.94
CA ASP A 571 -9.99 -5.99 9.09
C ASP A 571 -11.49 -5.87 9.37
N PHE A 572 -12.13 -4.73 9.09
CA PHE A 572 -13.56 -4.51 9.35
C PHE A 572 -14.49 -5.55 8.72
N TYR A 573 -14.11 -6.17 7.61
CA TYR A 573 -14.81 -7.32 7.05
C TYR A 573 -14.98 -8.49 8.04
N HIS A 574 -13.96 -8.79 8.86
CA HIS A 574 -14.05 -9.85 9.85
C HIS A 574 -15.04 -9.48 10.97
N PHE A 575 -15.09 -8.20 11.33
CA PHE A 575 -16.11 -7.65 12.23
C PHE A 575 -17.51 -7.78 11.62
N GLU A 576 -17.70 -7.41 10.36
CA GLU A 576 -18.97 -7.55 9.65
C GLU A 576 -19.44 -9.00 9.57
N LYS A 577 -18.53 -9.94 9.26
CA LYS A 577 -18.84 -11.38 9.18
C LYS A 577 -19.28 -11.96 10.53
N ALA A 578 -18.66 -11.51 11.63
CA ALA A 578 -18.95 -12.03 12.96
C ALA A 578 -20.12 -11.32 13.66
N LEU A 579 -20.26 -10.01 13.44
CA LEU A 579 -21.15 -9.12 14.19
C LEU A 579 -22.30 -8.55 13.35
N GLY A 580 -22.29 -8.77 12.02
CA GLY A 580 -23.18 -8.11 11.08
C GLY A 580 -22.68 -6.71 10.70
N MET A 581 -23.43 -6.02 9.83
CA MET A 581 -23.10 -4.66 9.40
C MET A 581 -23.00 -3.69 10.58
N PRO A 582 -22.09 -2.70 10.54
CA PRO A 582 -22.00 -1.70 11.58
C PRO A 582 -23.28 -0.87 11.63
N THR A 583 -23.79 -0.62 12.83
CA THR A 583 -24.94 0.26 13.07
C THR A 583 -24.63 1.74 12.86
N ALA A 584 -23.36 2.11 12.91
CA ALA A 584 -22.87 3.45 12.61
C ALA A 584 -21.39 3.39 12.22
N THR A 585 -20.96 4.28 11.34
CA THR A 585 -19.55 4.47 10.95
C THR A 585 -19.17 5.94 10.99
N GLU A 586 -17.90 6.23 11.24
CA GLU A 586 -17.36 7.58 11.22
C GLU A 586 -16.04 7.60 10.45
N THR A 587 -16.03 8.30 9.31
CA THR A 587 -14.90 8.36 8.35
C THR A 587 -14.42 9.80 8.09
N LYS A 588 -14.99 10.78 8.79
CA LYS A 588 -14.72 12.21 8.57
C LYS A 588 -13.30 12.59 8.98
N ASP A 589 -12.76 11.97 10.03
CA ASP A 589 -11.37 12.14 10.40
C ASP A 589 -10.47 11.40 9.40
N LYS A 590 -9.52 12.11 8.78
CA LYS A 590 -8.56 11.51 7.84
C LYS A 590 -7.61 10.53 8.54
N ASN A 591 -7.49 10.62 9.87
CA ASN A 591 -6.61 9.80 10.69
C ASN A 591 -7.29 8.59 11.30
N TRP A 592 -8.62 8.55 11.37
CA TRP A 592 -9.35 7.48 12.03
C TRP A 592 -10.60 7.07 11.27
N ILE A 593 -10.84 5.77 11.27
CA ILE A 593 -12.11 5.19 10.83
C ILE A 593 -12.67 4.40 12.00
N TRP A 594 -13.91 4.70 12.37
CA TRP A 594 -14.62 4.02 13.44
C TRP A 594 -15.86 3.30 12.91
N ALA A 595 -16.12 2.12 13.44
CA ALA A 595 -17.30 1.32 13.12
C ALA A 595 -17.91 0.73 14.40
N ASN A 596 -19.21 0.92 14.61
CA ASN A 596 -19.94 0.48 15.79
C ASN A 596 -20.87 -0.70 15.48
N TYR A 597 -20.67 -1.82 16.17
CA TYR A 597 -21.39 -3.07 15.99
C TYR A 597 -22.26 -3.40 17.22
N LYS A 598 -23.54 -3.69 17.00
CA LYS A 598 -24.51 -4.01 18.07
C LYS A 598 -25.20 -5.37 17.81
N LYS A 599 -24.41 -6.45 17.82
CA LYS A 599 -24.95 -7.81 17.58
C LYS A 599 -25.69 -8.37 18.79
N HIS A 600 -25.31 -7.97 20.00
CA HIS A 600 -25.89 -8.44 21.25
C HIS A 600 -26.57 -7.26 21.98
N PRO A 601 -27.76 -7.44 22.60
CA PRO A 601 -28.51 -6.34 23.22
C PRO A 601 -27.75 -5.54 24.28
N GLN A 602 -26.83 -6.21 24.99
CA GLN A 602 -26.04 -5.62 26.06
C GLN A 602 -24.58 -5.35 25.68
N VAL A 603 -24.13 -5.66 24.45
CA VAL A 603 -22.72 -5.48 24.06
C VAL A 603 -22.61 -4.65 22.80
N HIS A 604 -21.83 -3.59 22.89
CA HIS A 604 -21.47 -2.71 21.79
C HIS A 604 -19.98 -2.81 21.53
N ILE A 605 -19.59 -3.15 20.32
CA ILE A 605 -18.17 -3.24 19.92
C ILE A 605 -17.90 -2.12 18.93
N ILE A 606 -16.95 -1.25 19.24
CA ILE A 606 -16.50 -0.16 18.39
C ILE A 606 -15.06 -0.46 17.98
N ALA A 607 -14.84 -0.66 16.69
CA ALA A 607 -13.52 -0.89 16.13
C ALA A 607 -12.99 0.39 15.49
N GLY A 608 -11.75 0.76 15.80
CA GLY A 608 -11.05 1.92 15.27
C GLY A 608 -9.81 1.51 14.50
N SER A 609 -9.66 2.02 13.28
CA SER A 609 -8.43 1.89 12.48
C SER A 609 -7.73 3.23 12.38
N LYS A 610 -6.43 3.26 12.73
CA LYS A 610 -5.60 4.45 12.62
C LYS A 610 -4.95 4.52 11.24
N GLY A 611 -5.15 5.64 10.57
CA GLY A 611 -4.80 5.85 9.18
C GLY A 611 -5.62 4.96 8.24
N ARG A 612 -5.06 4.66 7.07
CA ARG A 612 -5.74 3.92 6.00
C ARG A 612 -5.31 2.46 5.93
N THR A 613 -5.22 1.80 7.08
CA THR A 613 -4.82 0.38 7.14
C THR A 613 -6.01 -0.58 7.06
N GLY A 614 -7.18 -0.15 7.54
CA GLY A 614 -8.41 -0.96 7.54
C GLY A 614 -8.43 -2.04 8.62
N LYS A 615 -7.35 -2.09 9.41
CA LYS A 615 -7.12 -3.01 10.52
C LYS A 615 -7.53 -2.35 11.82
N ALA A 616 -8.20 -3.09 12.70
CA ALA A 616 -8.51 -2.62 14.03
C ALA A 616 -7.21 -2.36 14.84
N ASP A 617 -6.92 -1.09 15.10
CA ASP A 617 -5.85 -0.61 15.97
C ASP A 617 -6.31 -0.43 17.43
N VAL A 618 -7.60 -0.17 17.59
CA VAL A 618 -8.30 0.00 18.86
C VAL A 618 -9.63 -0.75 18.76
N VAL A 619 -10.01 -1.46 19.82
CA VAL A 619 -11.36 -2.01 19.96
C VAL A 619 -11.89 -1.62 21.33
N VAL A 620 -13.05 -0.98 21.35
CA VAL A 620 -13.78 -0.57 22.55
C VAL A 620 -15.03 -1.42 22.66
N CYS A 621 -15.18 -2.14 23.76
CA CYS A 621 -16.33 -2.98 24.08
C CYS A 621 -17.06 -2.36 25.26
N ALA A 622 -18.29 -1.91 25.04
CA ALA A 622 -19.17 -1.38 26.07
C ALA A 622 -20.27 -2.40 26.41
N ILE A 623 -20.48 -2.65 27.70
CA ILE A 623 -21.41 -3.65 28.23
C ILE A 623 -22.44 -2.96 29.12
N SER A 624 -23.71 -2.98 28.71
CA SER A 624 -24.82 -2.32 29.40
C SER A 624 -25.30 -3.18 30.58
N GLN A 625 -24.91 -2.78 31.80
CA GLN A 625 -25.26 -3.32 33.13
C GLN A 625 -25.17 -4.84 33.33
N ASP A 626 -24.10 -5.28 34.01
CA ASP A 626 -24.21 -6.05 35.25
C ASP A 626 -22.98 -5.78 36.16
N SER A 627 -23.24 -5.49 37.44
CA SER A 627 -22.41 -5.44 38.68
C SER A 627 -20.90 -5.09 38.71
N GLY A 628 -20.24 -4.78 37.60
CA GLY A 628 -18.78 -4.63 37.52
C GLY A 628 -18.12 -5.97 37.22
N LEU A 629 -17.16 -5.96 36.30
CA LEU A 629 -16.45 -7.17 35.88
C LEU A 629 -15.40 -7.55 36.92
N SER A 630 -15.30 -8.85 37.21
CA SER A 630 -14.13 -9.36 37.93
C SER A 630 -12.85 -9.19 37.09
N ASP A 631 -11.68 -9.07 37.75
CA ASP A 631 -10.38 -8.98 37.08
C ASP A 631 -10.14 -10.13 36.08
N THR A 632 -10.64 -11.32 36.41
CA THR A 632 -10.59 -12.51 35.56
C THR A 632 -11.44 -12.33 34.31
N GLN A 633 -12.67 -11.84 34.44
CA GLN A 633 -13.56 -11.57 33.30
C GLN A 633 -12.99 -10.46 32.42
N PHE A 634 -12.52 -9.35 33.01
CA PHE A 634 -11.82 -8.30 32.27
C PHE A 634 -10.64 -8.87 31.48
N THR A 635 -9.77 -9.65 32.12
CA THR A 635 -8.60 -10.25 31.47
C THR A 635 -9.01 -11.17 30.32
N ASN A 636 -10.05 -11.99 30.50
CA ASN A 636 -10.55 -12.89 29.47
C ASN A 636 -11.13 -12.14 28.27
N PHE A 637 -11.95 -11.11 28.52
CA PHE A 637 -12.54 -10.29 27.46
C PHE A 637 -11.48 -9.46 26.74
N ALA A 638 -10.55 -8.84 27.46
CA ALA A 638 -9.42 -8.11 26.86
C ALA A 638 -8.56 -9.04 25.99
N LYS A 639 -8.29 -10.28 26.43
CA LYS A 639 -7.61 -11.28 25.61
C LYS A 639 -8.43 -11.67 24.38
N ALA A 640 -9.74 -11.84 24.49
CA ALA A 640 -10.60 -12.16 23.35
C ALA A 640 -10.53 -11.05 22.29
N LEU A 641 -10.71 -9.78 22.70
CA LEU A 641 -10.65 -8.60 21.83
C LEU A 641 -9.25 -8.31 21.28
N ALA A 642 -8.19 -8.82 21.92
CA ALA A 642 -6.83 -8.70 21.41
C ALA A 642 -6.59 -9.49 20.10
N GLY A 643 -7.47 -10.45 19.76
CA GLY A 643 -7.41 -11.19 18.50
C GLY A 643 -6.03 -11.83 18.25
N LYS A 644 -5.35 -11.39 17.19
CA LYS A 644 -4.01 -11.88 16.78
C LYS A 644 -2.86 -11.42 17.69
N PHE A 645 -3.11 -10.49 18.63
CA PHE A 645 -2.10 -9.87 19.49
C PHE A 645 -2.12 -10.39 20.94
N LYS A 646 -2.77 -11.53 21.18
CA LYS A 646 -2.80 -12.20 22.49
C LYS A 646 -1.36 -12.46 22.98
N ALA A 647 -1.06 -12.03 24.21
CA ALA A 647 0.21 -12.32 24.87
C ALA A 647 0.08 -13.53 25.81
N GLU A 648 1.06 -14.43 25.79
CA GLU A 648 1.11 -15.63 26.65
C GLU A 648 1.40 -15.31 28.14
N LYS A 649 1.77 -14.06 28.46
CA LYS A 649 1.92 -13.56 29.83
C LYS A 649 1.43 -12.12 29.91
N ALA A 650 0.21 -11.93 30.42
CA ALA A 650 -0.30 -10.61 30.77
C ALA A 650 -0.54 -10.59 32.28
N SER A 651 0.16 -9.71 32.99
CA SER A 651 -0.08 -9.43 34.40
C SER A 651 -0.86 -8.12 34.50
N ALA A 652 -2.01 -8.14 35.18
CA ALA A 652 -2.69 -6.92 35.60
C ALA A 652 -1.66 -6.07 36.37
N THR A 653 -1.34 -4.90 35.82
CA THR A 653 -0.13 -4.16 36.20
C THR A 653 -0.47 -3.04 37.16
N GLU A 654 -1.64 -2.41 37.00
CA GLU A 654 -2.02 -1.25 37.81
C GLU A 654 -3.55 -1.20 37.98
N HIS A 655 -3.99 -1.18 39.23
CA HIS A 655 -5.35 -0.81 39.60
C HIS A 655 -5.31 0.58 40.21
N SER A 656 -6.06 1.52 39.64
CA SER A 656 -6.14 2.89 40.15
C SER A 656 -7.59 3.29 40.35
N VAL A 657 -7.86 3.96 41.46
CA VAL A 657 -9.19 4.48 41.78
C VAL A 657 -9.11 6.00 41.65
N ARG A 658 -10.01 6.59 40.86
CA ARG A 658 -10.16 8.03 40.73
C ARG A 658 -11.52 8.46 41.26
N TYR A 659 -11.55 9.57 41.96
CA TYR A 659 -12.79 10.21 42.40
C TYR A 659 -13.03 11.42 41.51
N THR A 660 -14.21 11.47 40.90
CA THR A 660 -14.60 12.51 39.95
C THR A 660 -15.94 13.10 40.39
N GLY A 661 -16.36 14.22 39.78
CA GLY A 661 -17.68 14.78 40.03
C GLY A 661 -18.83 13.81 39.74
N ALA A 662 -18.59 12.79 38.91
CA ALA A 662 -19.54 11.72 38.56
C ALA A 662 -19.45 10.48 39.47
N GLY A 663 -18.53 10.46 40.45
CA GLY A 663 -18.36 9.35 41.40
C GLY A 663 -16.99 8.66 41.33
N ARG A 664 -16.93 7.46 41.93
CA ARG A 664 -15.73 6.60 41.98
C ARG A 664 -15.58 5.85 40.66
N ILE A 665 -14.42 6.00 40.03
CA ILE A 665 -14.02 5.32 38.80
C ILE A 665 -12.88 4.37 39.15
N GLU A 666 -13.03 3.11 38.79
CA GLU A 666 -11.97 2.11 38.90
C GLU A 666 -11.36 1.92 37.51
N LEU A 667 -10.05 2.10 37.41
CA LEU A 667 -9.29 1.85 36.19
C LEU A 667 -8.36 0.66 36.42
N VAL A 668 -8.58 -0.42 35.68
CA VAL A 668 -7.70 -1.59 35.66
C VAL A 668 -6.91 -1.58 34.36
N ASN A 669 -5.58 -1.55 34.44
CA ASN A 669 -4.70 -1.62 33.29
C ASN A 669 -4.06 -3.00 33.15
N LEU A 670 -4.09 -3.54 31.94
CA LEU A 670 -3.35 -4.73 31.56
C LEU A 670 -2.41 -4.37 30.41
N THR A 671 -1.12 -4.56 30.66
CA THR A 671 -0.05 -4.26 29.70
C THR A 671 0.75 -5.52 29.43
N SER A 672 0.96 -5.81 28.15
CA SER A 672 1.92 -6.79 27.66
C SER A 672 2.79 -6.16 26.58
N GLN A 673 3.74 -6.92 26.02
CA GLN A 673 4.55 -6.45 24.88
C GLN A 673 3.70 -6.14 23.64
N SER A 674 2.56 -6.82 23.46
CA SER A 674 1.74 -6.77 22.24
C SER A 674 0.38 -6.11 22.42
N LEU A 675 -0.05 -5.86 23.67
CA LEU A 675 -1.40 -5.42 24.01
C LEU A 675 -1.36 -4.42 25.17
N ARG A 676 -2.19 -3.38 25.05
CA ARG A 676 -2.56 -2.51 26.17
C ARG A 676 -4.06 -2.52 26.31
N SER A 677 -4.57 -2.59 27.52
CA SER A 677 -6.00 -2.50 27.75
C SER A 677 -6.35 -1.79 29.04
N VAL A 678 -7.49 -1.13 29.04
CA VAL A 678 -8.08 -0.46 30.20
C VAL A 678 -9.52 -0.90 30.38
N TYR A 679 -9.93 -1.04 31.63
CA TYR A 679 -11.32 -1.21 32.03
C TYR A 679 -11.75 -0.11 32.98
N PHE A 680 -12.94 0.43 32.76
CA PHE A 680 -13.58 1.40 33.64
C PHE A 680 -15.10 1.34 33.50
N THR A 681 -15.82 1.99 34.41
CA THR A 681 -17.28 2.14 34.32
C THR A 681 -17.63 3.57 33.91
N SER A 682 -18.57 3.70 32.97
CA SER A 682 -19.15 4.98 32.54
C SER A 682 -20.63 5.00 32.86
N SER A 683 -21.23 6.19 32.91
CA SER A 683 -22.68 6.37 32.98
C SER A 683 -23.15 6.93 31.66
N ASP A 684 -23.79 6.11 30.83
CA ASP A 684 -24.40 6.56 29.57
C ASP A 684 -25.92 6.65 29.77
N SER A 685 -26.53 7.80 29.50
CA SER A 685 -27.97 8.07 29.69
C SER A 685 -28.53 7.73 31.08
N GLY A 686 -27.69 7.69 32.12
CA GLY A 686 -28.06 7.31 33.49
C GLY A 686 -27.92 5.81 33.81
N GLN A 687 -27.51 4.98 32.84
CA GLN A 687 -27.20 3.57 33.05
C GLN A 687 -25.69 3.35 33.18
N LYS A 688 -25.28 2.51 34.15
CA LYS A 688 -23.88 2.09 34.31
C LYS A 688 -23.46 1.14 33.19
N VAL A 689 -22.40 1.49 32.47
CA VAL A 689 -21.81 0.72 31.37
C VAL A 689 -20.39 0.34 31.74
N ALA A 690 -20.05 -0.94 31.64
CA ALA A 690 -18.69 -1.42 31.74
C ALA A 690 -17.99 -1.25 30.40
N VAL A 691 -16.83 -0.57 30.37
CA VAL A 691 -16.06 -0.32 29.15
C VAL A 691 -14.72 -1.02 29.23
N ILE A 692 -14.44 -1.86 28.24
CA ILE A 692 -13.14 -2.48 28.01
C ILE A 692 -12.59 -1.92 26.71
N ALA A 693 -11.39 -1.36 26.74
CA ALA A 693 -10.71 -0.97 25.51
C ALA A 693 -9.37 -1.68 25.41
N VAL A 694 -9.08 -2.18 24.21
CA VAL A 694 -7.80 -2.79 23.84
C VAL A 694 -7.16 -1.98 22.72
N SER A 695 -5.83 -1.82 22.77
CA SER A 695 -5.08 -1.18 21.70
C SER A 695 -3.71 -1.82 21.51
N ARG A 696 -3.27 -1.86 20.25
CA ARG A 696 -1.88 -2.19 19.87
C ARG A 696 -0.98 -0.95 19.73
N LEU A 697 -1.56 0.25 19.81
CA LEU A 697 -0.82 1.50 19.66
C LEU A 697 0.03 1.78 20.91
N PRO A 698 1.17 2.48 20.76
CA PRO A 698 1.96 2.93 21.91
C PRO A 698 1.23 4.01 22.71
N GLY A 699 1.51 4.10 24.01
CA GLY A 699 0.94 5.11 24.90
C GLY A 699 -0.18 4.57 25.79
N SER A 700 -0.81 5.46 26.56
CA SER A 700 -1.92 5.11 27.45
C SER A 700 -3.22 4.96 26.67
N VAL A 701 -3.93 3.84 26.87
CA VAL A 701 -5.25 3.63 26.23
C VAL A 701 -6.27 4.64 26.75
N SER A 702 -6.23 5.01 28.03
CA SER A 702 -7.16 6.00 28.59
C SER A 702 -6.93 7.40 28.02
N GLU A 703 -5.68 7.80 27.76
CA GLU A 703 -5.38 9.08 27.10
C GLU A 703 -5.86 9.08 25.64
N LEU A 704 -5.64 7.98 24.92
CA LEU A 704 -6.13 7.82 23.56
C LEU A 704 -7.66 7.94 23.51
N LEU A 705 -8.36 7.23 24.40
CA LEU A 705 -9.82 7.29 24.46
C LEU A 705 -10.34 8.68 24.84
N LYS A 706 -9.61 9.41 25.68
CA LYS A 706 -9.93 10.81 26.00
C LYS A 706 -9.80 11.71 24.78
N GLU A 707 -8.70 11.62 24.04
CA GLU A 707 -8.48 12.42 22.83
C GLU A 707 -9.53 12.09 21.75
N GLU A 708 -9.75 10.81 21.49
CA GLU A 708 -10.66 10.38 20.43
C GLU A 708 -12.13 10.52 20.84
N GLY A 709 -12.47 10.40 22.14
CA GLY A 709 -13.82 10.67 22.66
C GLY A 709 -14.26 12.12 22.52
N GLN A 710 -13.32 13.07 22.43
CA GLN A 710 -13.61 14.48 22.12
C GLN A 710 -13.87 14.73 20.63
N ARG A 711 -13.39 13.83 19.76
CA ARG A 711 -13.47 13.98 18.30
C ARG A 711 -14.56 13.14 17.65
N SER A 712 -14.79 11.94 18.18
CA SER A 712 -15.73 10.96 17.64
C SER A 712 -17.00 10.89 18.48
N GLU A 713 -18.14 11.08 17.81
CA GLU A 713 -19.46 10.93 18.44
C GLU A 713 -19.70 9.49 18.92
N LEU A 714 -19.10 8.50 18.24
CA LEU A 714 -19.19 7.09 18.64
C LEU A 714 -18.48 6.81 19.97
N LEU A 715 -17.45 7.57 20.33
CA LEU A 715 -16.67 7.39 21.55
C LEU A 715 -17.03 8.39 22.65
N ARG A 716 -17.95 9.34 22.40
CA ARG A 716 -18.28 10.41 23.33
C ARG A 716 -18.73 9.91 24.71
N PHE A 717 -19.43 8.78 24.76
CA PHE A 717 -19.88 8.14 26.00
C PHE A 717 -18.73 7.67 26.93
N VAL A 718 -17.51 7.52 26.39
CA VAL A 718 -16.32 7.10 27.15
C VAL A 718 -15.82 8.22 28.07
N LEU A 719 -16.00 9.49 27.68
CA LEU A 719 -15.46 10.65 28.41
C LEU A 719 -15.96 10.71 29.86
N GLY A 720 -17.25 10.44 30.08
CA GLY A 720 -17.84 10.43 31.42
C GLY A 720 -17.22 9.36 32.33
N GLY A 721 -16.92 8.18 31.78
CA GLY A 721 -16.26 7.09 32.50
C GLY A 721 -14.75 7.28 32.72
N LEU A 722 -14.15 8.29 32.08
CA LEU A 722 -12.76 8.69 32.34
C LEU A 722 -12.65 9.90 33.27
N GLY A 723 -13.79 10.47 33.69
CA GLY A 723 -13.83 11.61 34.61
C GLY A 723 -13.75 12.98 33.95
N GLU A 724 -13.95 13.06 32.64
CA GLU A 724 -13.97 14.32 31.93
C GLU A 724 -15.39 14.91 31.99
N ALA A 725 -15.49 16.21 32.32
CA ALA A 725 -16.75 16.92 32.16
C ALA A 725 -17.11 16.89 30.67
N SER A 726 -18.28 16.34 30.33
CA SER A 726 -18.86 16.72 29.05
C SER A 726 -19.11 18.22 29.16
N GLU A 727 -18.38 19.03 28.40
CA GLU A 727 -18.87 20.37 28.06
C GLU A 727 -20.16 20.12 27.25
N GLN A 728 -21.26 19.93 27.97
CA GLN A 728 -22.55 20.34 27.47
C GLN A 728 -22.40 21.84 27.28
N SER A 729 -22.30 22.25 26.03
CA SER A 729 -22.70 23.59 25.64
C SER A 729 -24.10 23.82 26.18
N SER A 730 -24.18 24.49 27.33
CA SER A 730 -25.38 25.14 27.81
C SER A 730 -25.91 26.00 26.65
N PRO A 731 -27.15 25.83 26.18
CA PRO A 731 -27.76 26.83 25.33
C PRO A 731 -28.11 28.01 26.23
N ASN A 732 -27.20 28.99 26.32
CA ASN A 732 -27.46 30.37 26.76
C ASN A 732 -26.20 31.21 26.50
N ASP A 733 -26.11 31.77 25.30
CA ASP A 733 -26.18 33.22 25.04
C ASP A 733 -26.37 33.49 23.54
#